data_AF-A0A8U0TP42-F1
#
_entry.id   AF-A0A8U0TP42-F1
#
_cell.length_a   1.000
_cell.length_b   1.000
_cell.length_c   1.000
_cell.angle_alpha   90.00
_cell.angle_beta   90.00
_cell.angle_gamma   90.00
#
_symmetry.space_group_name_H-M   'P 1'
#
loop_
_entity.id
_entity.type
_entity.pdbx_description
1 polymer ?
#
loop_
_entity_poly.entity_id
_entity_poly.type
_entity_poly.pdbx_seq_one_letter_code
_entity_poly.pdbx_strand_id
1 'polypeptide(L)'
;MRTYTRGAPTAFFISLLWPLVSPVVGMGEETDPTGGIPFMGGNYDGHPMLFFGQGEVEELQAAAAGTHQEMAARIREAGEAMLEHPEEYLPSWSPAEFSARWNEVYGNNLGVLSMFCLLYPHRAGALDLAKDYMERMAAQPSWLVKDAPWDEVPLAHSLVGFATAYDFLYEYLSKVQQERFLRVIGNATRFMYEKSYIRGWGFQYLHNHQPTNCVALLTGSLVYMAQGYLQEAYLWTKQVLAIMEKSMVLLQDVTDGSLYEGVAYGTYTTRSLFQYMFLVQRHFSISHFDHPWLHKHFAFMYRTILPGFQRTVAVADSNYNWFYGPESQLVFLDRYVMRNGSGNWLAELIHQNRVLEGPGQAGKGQRWCTLHTEFIWYDPSLTPRAPADFGTSQLHYFEDWGVVTYGSALPADTNHTFLSFKSGKLGGQAIFDIVHRNKYKDWIKGWRNFNAGHEHPDQNTFTFAPNGVPFITEALYGPKYTFLNNAVLFSPAVSRSCFKPWEGQVTEACDSKWLKYKVGLAADAQGRVEAALERQGMVFIRGEGQSAYNPDLKIRSFQRNLLLLHPQLLVLVDHIHLETDSPTRAMSAFFHNTDLSFQEAKIDGVHGAFVRHGEDPYKMFWMDDRGFSEKGVLGYWNYPRGYPYNGSNYVNVTMPLRYPHTRVAYIFFGPGVDVQSFSLRADANRVDIYLATNEHTYTIYLLTGEVTNKPLFAMVLVDQKKIVFEKAAGVLNDTPEEVEEYVNVVEDNLQHAKPVFQQLERHILGRVLNTASFRKTAERLLQFSDKKKTEEAIEKMFALTKKQGKGKGAKKALGNLGKELSESLPDIFAQIEVSEKKERSKSTKRIIEESSEEDGDSRAFMDYGDSNKGRKGGFVKGRKFKEVHMSATAKSDSLSNAASYIRLFLILNIATFFLLLAVLLTRFQRGRSLHTQRCFYGILLIDSFILLCLYSSCSRAQC
;
A
#
# COMPACT_ATOMS: atom_id res chain seq x y z
N MET A 1 42.96 57.00 40.79
CA MET A 1 42.14 56.44 41.90
C MET A 1 41.21 55.38 41.33
N ARG A 2 41.12 54.21 42.01
CA ARG A 2 40.01 53.23 42.13
C ARG A 2 38.84 53.33 41.11
N THR A 3 38.27 52.28 40.50
CA THR A 3 38.07 50.86 40.89
C THR A 3 37.44 50.08 39.70
N TYR A 4 37.56 48.75 39.76
CA TYR A 4 36.93 47.68 38.95
C TYR A 4 35.48 47.90 38.45
N THR A 5 35.17 47.38 37.24
CA THR A 5 34.28 46.20 37.03
C THR A 5 34.43 45.60 35.63
N ARG A 6 34.08 44.32 35.55
CA ARG A 6 34.28 43.30 34.50
C ARG A 6 33.54 43.57 33.17
N GLY A 7 34.12 43.04 32.08
CA GLY A 7 33.37 42.21 31.13
C GLY A 7 33.25 42.72 29.69
N ALA A 8 34.22 42.37 28.82
CA ALA A 8 34.05 42.05 27.40
C ALA A 8 35.45 41.94 26.76
N PRO A 9 35.88 40.75 26.32
CA PRO A 9 35.83 40.50 24.87
C PRO A 9 35.50 39.03 24.58
N THR A 10 34.21 38.68 24.65
CA THR A 10 33.73 37.34 24.25
C THR A 10 32.70 37.39 23.12
N ALA A 11 32.40 38.58 22.58
CA ALA A 11 31.36 38.77 21.58
C ALA A 11 31.85 38.73 20.12
N PHE A 12 33.14 38.48 19.86
CA PHE A 12 33.67 38.44 18.48
C PHE A 12 34.25 37.09 18.04
N PHE A 13 34.43 36.14 18.97
CA PHE A 13 34.96 34.79 18.66
C PHE A 13 33.91 33.68 18.73
N ILE A 14 32.69 34.00 19.14
CA ILE A 14 31.59 33.04 19.31
C ILE A 14 30.65 33.02 18.08
N SER A 15 30.76 33.97 17.16
CA SER A 15 29.95 34.03 15.93
C SER A 15 30.52 33.21 14.75
N LEU A 16 31.72 32.64 14.87
CA LEU A 16 32.35 31.84 13.79
C LEU A 16 32.47 30.34 14.09
N LEU A 17 32.07 29.88 15.27
CA LEU A 17 32.13 28.46 15.67
C LEU A 17 30.77 27.89 16.11
N TRP A 18 29.69 28.66 15.99
CA TRP A 18 28.33 28.17 16.29
C TRP A 18 27.68 27.23 15.25
N PRO A 19 28.21 26.95 14.03
CA PRO A 19 27.59 25.91 13.18
C PRO A 19 27.97 24.47 13.57
N LEU A 20 28.89 24.24 14.52
CA LEU A 20 29.45 22.91 14.77
C LEU A 20 29.08 22.28 16.12
N VAL A 21 28.39 22.98 17.02
CA VAL A 21 27.97 22.41 18.31
C VAL A 21 26.66 23.05 18.81
N SER A 22 25.52 22.71 18.19
CA SER A 22 24.19 22.68 18.83
C SER A 22 23.18 22.01 17.88
N PRO A 23 22.31 21.11 18.38
CA PRO A 23 21.31 20.43 17.56
C PRO A 23 20.23 21.44 17.18
N VAL A 24 20.13 21.75 15.89
CA VAL A 24 18.99 22.46 15.33
C VAL A 24 17.83 21.48 15.32
N VAL A 25 16.98 21.56 16.33
CA VAL A 25 15.62 21.05 16.27
C VAL A 25 14.88 21.91 15.25
N GLY A 26 14.51 21.34 14.10
CA GLY A 26 13.57 21.98 13.17
C GLY A 26 14.03 22.25 11.73
N MET A 27 15.10 21.62 11.24
CA MET A 27 15.23 21.34 9.81
C MET A 27 15.05 19.84 9.63
N GLY A 28 14.08 19.43 8.80
CA GLY A 28 13.82 18.03 8.50
C GLY A 28 15.12 17.35 8.08
N GLU A 29 15.39 16.17 8.63
CA GLU A 29 16.34 15.25 8.01
C GLU A 29 15.98 15.18 6.52
N GLU A 30 16.94 15.43 5.63
CA GLU A 30 16.75 15.13 4.21
C GLU A 30 16.25 13.69 4.15
N THR A 31 15.00 13.50 3.73
CA THR A 31 14.39 12.19 3.59
C THR A 31 15.26 11.42 2.62
N ASP A 32 15.90 10.35 3.08
CA ASP A 32 16.69 9.50 2.20
C ASP A 32 15.77 8.99 1.10
N PRO A 33 15.95 9.43 -0.16
CA PRO A 33 15.03 9.10 -1.22
C PRO A 33 15.03 7.60 -1.50
N THR A 34 15.99 6.83 -1.00
CA THR A 34 16.07 5.36 -1.12
C THR A 34 15.41 4.60 0.03
N GLY A 35 14.92 5.30 1.05
CA GLY A 35 14.46 4.70 2.30
C GLY A 35 15.58 4.03 3.11
N GLY A 36 16.86 4.24 2.78
CA GLY A 36 17.99 3.52 3.40
C GLY A 36 18.14 2.08 2.92
N ILE A 37 17.47 1.70 1.82
CA ILE A 37 17.59 0.35 1.24
C ILE A 37 18.80 0.30 0.28
N PRO A 38 19.82 -0.52 0.58
CA PRO A 38 21.00 -0.61 -0.26
C PRO A 38 20.69 -1.27 -1.61
N PHE A 39 21.14 -0.62 -2.69
CA PHE A 39 21.09 -1.18 -4.03
C PHE A 39 22.20 -2.21 -4.24
N MET A 40 21.85 -3.42 -4.67
CA MET A 40 22.83 -4.50 -4.85
C MET A 40 23.65 -4.39 -6.15
N GLY A 41 23.15 -3.67 -7.16
CA GLY A 41 23.89 -3.40 -8.39
C GLY A 41 24.48 -4.63 -9.07
N GLY A 42 23.69 -5.68 -9.30
CA GLY A 42 24.16 -6.85 -10.07
C GLY A 42 25.17 -7.75 -9.35
N ASN A 43 25.52 -7.46 -8.08
CA ASN A 43 26.47 -8.24 -7.28
C ASN A 43 25.73 -9.29 -6.45
N TYR A 44 25.34 -10.38 -7.10
CA TYR A 44 24.71 -11.52 -6.45
C TYR A 44 25.78 -12.53 -6.02
N ASP A 45 26.02 -12.63 -4.71
CA ASP A 45 27.03 -13.51 -4.12
C ASP A 45 26.47 -14.91 -3.73
N GLY A 46 25.20 -15.17 -4.01
CA GLY A 46 24.53 -16.42 -3.67
C GLY A 46 23.08 -16.18 -3.26
N HIS A 47 22.51 -17.16 -2.56
CA HIS A 47 21.20 -17.06 -1.92
C HIS A 47 21.38 -17.07 -0.39
N PRO A 48 20.50 -16.43 0.39
CA PRO A 48 19.34 -15.62 -0.04
C PRO A 48 19.76 -14.30 -0.69
N MET A 49 18.87 -13.71 -1.50
CA MET A 49 19.13 -12.41 -2.15
C MET A 49 17.91 -11.51 -2.29
N LEU A 50 16.68 -12.03 -2.14
CA LEU A 50 15.45 -11.27 -2.37
C LEU A 50 15.32 -10.11 -1.39
N PHE A 51 15.32 -10.40 -0.09
CA PHE A 51 15.10 -9.39 0.94
C PHE A 51 16.38 -8.98 1.67
N PHE A 52 17.31 -9.93 1.78
CA PHE A 52 18.59 -9.82 2.47
C PHE A 52 19.59 -10.76 1.79
N GLY A 53 20.88 -10.50 1.96
CA GLY A 53 21.97 -11.34 1.46
C GLY A 53 22.36 -12.42 2.46
N GLN A 54 23.12 -13.42 1.99
CA GLN A 54 23.64 -14.51 2.83
C GLN A 54 24.40 -14.03 4.08
N GLY A 55 25.17 -12.93 3.95
CA GLY A 55 25.93 -12.36 5.07
C GLY A 55 25.07 -11.74 6.18
N GLU A 56 23.79 -11.47 5.91
CA GLU A 56 22.86 -10.84 6.86
C GLU A 56 22.10 -11.89 7.71
N VAL A 57 22.20 -13.19 7.38
CA VAL A 57 21.42 -14.26 8.04
C VAL A 57 21.78 -14.40 9.52
N GLU A 58 23.07 -14.32 9.88
CA GLU A 58 23.51 -14.39 11.28
C GLU A 58 22.99 -13.20 12.10
N GLU A 59 22.91 -12.01 11.48
CA GLU A 59 22.34 -10.82 12.12
C GLU A 59 20.84 -10.98 12.35
N LEU A 60 20.09 -11.57 11.41
CA LEU A 60 18.67 -11.87 11.58
C LEU A 60 18.43 -12.91 12.69
N GLN A 61 19.29 -13.93 12.82
CA GLN A 61 19.23 -14.89 13.91
C GLN A 61 19.51 -14.24 15.27
N ALA A 62 20.52 -13.36 15.34
CA ALA A 62 20.81 -12.59 16.54
C ALA A 62 19.66 -11.64 16.91
N ALA A 63 19.04 -10.99 15.91
CA ALA A 63 17.88 -10.13 16.08
C ALA A 63 16.67 -10.92 16.62
N ALA A 64 16.42 -12.13 16.12
CA ALA A 64 15.36 -13.01 16.60
C ALA A 64 15.52 -13.40 18.09
N ALA A 65 16.77 -13.51 18.56
CA ALA A 65 17.07 -13.79 19.97
C ALA A 65 17.08 -12.52 20.85
N GLY A 66 16.96 -11.33 20.26
CA GLY A 66 17.07 -10.05 20.96
C GLY A 66 16.00 -9.06 20.52
N THR A 67 16.34 -8.13 19.64
CA THR A 67 15.51 -6.96 19.32
C THR A 67 14.18 -7.27 18.63
N HIS A 68 14.05 -8.44 18.01
CA HIS A 68 12.85 -8.88 17.28
C HIS A 68 12.17 -10.08 17.96
N GLN A 69 12.43 -10.31 19.25
CA GLN A 69 12.02 -11.51 19.97
C GLN A 69 10.51 -11.80 19.88
N GLU A 70 9.66 -10.78 19.97
CA GLU A 70 8.19 -10.96 19.90
C GLU A 70 7.71 -11.38 18.51
N MET A 71 8.25 -10.79 17.44
CA MET A 71 7.98 -11.21 16.06
C MET A 71 8.52 -12.62 15.80
N ALA A 72 9.73 -12.92 16.27
CA ALA A 72 10.32 -14.25 16.18
C ALA A 72 9.51 -15.32 16.93
N ALA A 73 8.87 -14.95 18.05
CA ALA A 73 7.99 -15.83 18.81
C ALA A 73 6.73 -16.20 18.00
N ARG A 74 6.12 -15.25 17.28
CA ARG A 74 4.99 -15.53 16.38
C ARG A 74 5.37 -16.42 15.19
N ILE A 75 6.53 -16.17 14.59
CA ILE A 75 7.07 -17.04 13.53
C ILE A 75 7.30 -18.46 14.07
N ARG A 76 7.86 -18.57 15.30
CA ARG A 76 8.04 -19.85 15.97
C ARG A 76 6.71 -20.54 16.23
N GLU A 77 5.71 -19.85 16.78
CA GLU A 77 4.39 -20.42 17.03
C GLU A 77 3.76 -20.99 15.75
N ALA A 78 3.81 -20.24 14.64
CA ALA A 78 3.34 -20.74 13.34
C ALA A 78 4.12 -21.98 12.86
N GLY A 79 5.45 -21.96 12.98
CA GLY A 79 6.33 -23.06 12.63
C GLY A 79 6.08 -24.33 13.46
N GLU A 80 5.96 -24.18 14.77
CA GLU A 80 5.66 -25.28 15.70
C GLU A 80 4.26 -25.85 15.44
N ALA A 81 3.24 -25.02 15.24
CA ALA A 81 1.90 -25.50 14.92
C ALA A 81 1.87 -26.35 13.64
N MET A 82 2.66 -25.98 12.62
CA MET A 82 2.80 -26.77 11.40
C MET A 82 3.59 -28.07 11.61
N LEU A 83 4.57 -28.07 12.52
CA LEU A 83 5.35 -29.26 12.88
C LEU A 83 4.59 -30.27 13.73
N GLU A 84 3.74 -29.78 14.64
CA GLU A 84 2.91 -30.59 15.52
C GLU A 84 1.74 -31.24 14.77
N HIS A 85 1.22 -30.57 13.74
CA HIS A 85 0.05 -31.00 12.97
C HIS A 85 0.29 -30.99 11.44
N PRO A 86 1.32 -31.69 10.92
CA PRO A 86 1.69 -31.63 9.51
C PRO A 86 0.54 -32.05 8.57
N GLU A 87 -0.34 -32.94 9.00
CA GLU A 87 -1.52 -33.38 8.26
C GLU A 87 -2.57 -32.28 8.01
N GLU A 88 -2.62 -31.24 8.85
CA GLU A 88 -3.54 -30.10 8.66
C GLU A 88 -2.97 -29.08 7.66
N TYR A 89 -1.64 -28.92 7.63
CA TYR A 89 -1.00 -27.79 6.95
C TYR A 89 -0.27 -28.15 5.65
N LEU A 90 0.17 -29.41 5.49
CA LEU A 90 0.86 -29.83 4.27
C LEU A 90 -0.11 -29.83 3.07
N PRO A 91 0.32 -29.35 1.89
CA PRO A 91 -0.48 -29.45 0.69
C PRO A 91 -0.74 -30.91 0.33
N SER A 92 -1.93 -31.20 -0.18
CA SER A 92 -2.23 -32.56 -0.65
C SER A 92 -1.36 -32.93 -1.84
N TRP A 93 -0.87 -34.17 -1.88
CA TRP A 93 -0.26 -34.75 -3.08
C TRP A 93 -1.25 -34.90 -4.22
N SER A 94 -2.55 -35.04 -3.91
CA SER A 94 -3.60 -35.17 -4.90
C SER A 94 -3.89 -33.82 -5.57
N PRO A 95 -3.68 -33.68 -6.90
CA PRO A 95 -4.00 -32.44 -7.60
C PRO A 95 -5.47 -32.05 -7.48
N ALA A 96 -6.36 -33.05 -7.39
CA ALA A 96 -7.79 -32.83 -7.22
C ALA A 96 -8.10 -32.15 -5.89
N GLU A 97 -7.41 -32.51 -4.81
CA GLU A 97 -7.61 -31.90 -3.48
C GLU A 97 -6.87 -30.57 -3.37
N PHE A 98 -5.65 -30.47 -3.91
CA PHE A 98 -4.85 -29.25 -3.91
C PHE A 98 -5.59 -28.07 -4.58
N SER A 99 -6.31 -28.34 -5.68
CA SER A 99 -7.01 -27.33 -6.48
C SER A 99 -8.51 -27.22 -6.19
N ALA A 100 -9.05 -28.00 -5.25
CA ALA A 100 -10.50 -28.07 -4.98
C ALA A 100 -11.10 -26.80 -4.35
N ARG A 101 -10.29 -25.99 -3.67
CA ARG A 101 -10.73 -24.80 -2.93
C ARG A 101 -9.72 -23.68 -3.12
N TRP A 102 -10.10 -22.45 -2.74
CA TRP A 102 -9.17 -21.33 -2.67
C TRP A 102 -7.96 -21.70 -1.81
N ASN A 103 -6.77 -21.75 -2.41
CA ASN A 103 -5.62 -22.45 -1.86
C ASN A 103 -4.42 -21.53 -1.57
N GLU A 104 -4.67 -20.22 -1.39
CA GLU A 104 -3.64 -19.23 -1.05
C GLU A 104 -2.84 -19.58 0.22
N VAL A 105 -3.46 -20.33 1.13
CA VAL A 105 -2.86 -20.81 2.38
C VAL A 105 -1.52 -21.52 2.16
N TYR A 106 -1.36 -22.24 1.04
CA TYR A 106 -0.16 -23.02 0.80
C TYR A 106 1.08 -22.14 0.60
N GLY A 107 0.96 -21.13 -0.27
CA GLY A 107 2.04 -20.15 -0.45
C GLY A 107 2.24 -19.26 0.78
N ASN A 108 1.14 -18.85 1.41
CA ASN A 108 1.17 -17.96 2.59
C ASN A 108 1.91 -18.59 3.77
N ASN A 109 1.62 -19.85 4.09
CA ASN A 109 2.27 -20.54 5.19
C ASN A 109 3.72 -20.95 4.86
N LEU A 110 4.01 -21.25 3.59
CA LEU A 110 5.37 -21.59 3.18
C LEU A 110 6.36 -20.43 3.36
N GLY A 111 5.91 -19.18 3.17
CA GLY A 111 6.74 -17.99 3.42
C GLY A 111 7.18 -17.85 4.88
N VAL A 112 6.28 -18.06 5.85
CA VAL A 112 6.64 -18.04 7.28
C VAL A 112 7.42 -19.29 7.69
N LEU A 113 7.11 -20.46 7.13
CA LEU A 113 7.82 -21.71 7.44
C LEU A 113 9.29 -21.67 7.01
N SER A 114 9.59 -21.04 5.86
CA SER A 114 10.97 -20.86 5.41
C SER A 114 11.74 -19.89 6.29
N MET A 115 11.10 -18.79 6.73
CA MET A 115 11.69 -17.86 7.69
C MET A 115 11.94 -18.54 9.05
N PHE A 116 11.01 -19.35 9.52
CA PHE A 116 11.18 -20.17 10.73
C PHE A 116 12.41 -21.08 10.64
N CYS A 117 12.58 -21.79 9.51
CA CYS A 117 13.75 -22.64 9.28
C CYS A 117 15.07 -21.84 9.24
N LEU A 118 15.06 -20.62 8.71
CA LEU A 118 16.23 -19.74 8.69
C LEU A 118 16.61 -19.22 10.07
N LEU A 119 15.62 -18.82 10.87
CA LEU A 119 15.85 -18.29 12.22
C LEU A 119 16.23 -19.39 13.22
N TYR A 120 15.73 -20.61 13.01
CA TYR A 120 15.94 -21.76 13.90
C TYR A 120 16.48 -22.99 13.15
N PRO A 121 17.67 -22.92 12.54
CA PRO A 121 18.20 -23.99 11.67
C PRO A 121 18.47 -25.31 12.41
N HIS A 122 18.54 -25.27 13.74
CA HIS A 122 18.73 -26.45 14.60
C HIS A 122 17.42 -27.08 15.08
N ARG A 123 16.25 -26.51 14.74
CA ARG A 123 14.97 -27.10 15.11
C ARG A 123 14.75 -28.40 14.33
N ALA A 124 14.82 -29.52 15.05
CA ALA A 124 14.64 -30.85 14.47
C ALA A 124 13.28 -30.96 13.74
N GLY A 125 13.30 -31.55 12.53
CA GLY A 125 12.11 -31.76 11.69
C GLY A 125 11.65 -30.54 10.88
N ALA A 126 12.03 -29.31 11.25
CA ALA A 126 11.59 -28.08 10.56
C ALA A 126 11.99 -28.06 9.07
N LEU A 127 13.27 -28.30 8.79
CA LEU A 127 13.78 -28.34 7.41
C LEU A 127 13.20 -29.51 6.60
N ASP A 128 12.94 -30.65 7.22
CA ASP A 128 12.35 -31.81 6.55
C ASP A 128 10.89 -31.54 6.20
N LEU A 129 10.13 -30.93 7.11
CA LEU A 129 8.76 -30.47 6.85
C LEU A 129 8.73 -29.46 5.71
N ALA A 130 9.58 -28.44 5.74
CA ALA A 130 9.64 -27.42 4.68
C ALA A 130 9.99 -28.03 3.31
N LYS A 131 10.91 -29.01 3.28
CA LYS A 131 11.23 -29.75 2.05
C LYS A 131 10.05 -30.58 1.56
N ASP A 132 9.35 -31.32 2.42
CA ASP A 132 8.15 -32.08 2.03
C ASP A 132 7.03 -31.15 1.52
N TYR A 133 6.85 -30.00 2.18
CA TYR A 133 5.92 -28.95 1.75
C TYR A 133 6.22 -28.49 0.32
N MET A 134 7.48 -28.13 0.04
CA MET A 134 7.91 -27.71 -1.29
C MET A 134 7.79 -28.85 -2.31
N GLU A 135 8.13 -30.10 -1.95
CA GLU A 135 7.98 -31.25 -2.84
C GLU A 135 6.53 -31.47 -3.27
N ARG A 136 5.57 -31.35 -2.34
CA ARG A 136 4.13 -31.46 -2.62
C ARG A 136 3.64 -30.37 -3.55
N MET A 137 4.05 -29.11 -3.34
CA MET A 137 3.72 -28.01 -4.26
C MET A 137 4.38 -28.22 -5.63
N ALA A 138 5.63 -28.66 -5.67
CA ALA A 138 6.40 -28.91 -6.90
C ALA A 138 5.93 -30.15 -7.69
N ALA A 139 5.06 -30.99 -7.11
CA ALA A 139 4.43 -32.11 -7.80
C ALA A 139 3.11 -31.74 -8.48
N GLN A 140 2.56 -30.55 -8.19
CA GLN A 140 1.28 -30.15 -8.75
C GLN A 140 1.38 -29.84 -10.25
N PRO A 141 0.44 -30.32 -11.06
CA PRO A 141 0.40 -30.00 -12.49
C PRO A 141 -0.02 -28.53 -12.75
N SER A 142 -0.74 -27.93 -11.80
CA SER A 142 -1.18 -26.54 -11.84
C SER A 142 -1.40 -26.04 -10.41
N TRP A 143 -1.11 -24.76 -10.17
CA TRP A 143 -1.44 -24.09 -8.91
C TRP A 143 -2.74 -23.28 -8.98
N LEU A 144 -3.45 -23.33 -10.11
CA LEU A 144 -4.77 -22.70 -10.23
C LEU A 144 -5.82 -23.47 -9.42
N VAL A 145 -6.86 -22.75 -8.99
CA VAL A 145 -8.05 -23.34 -8.40
C VAL A 145 -8.96 -23.83 -9.52
N LYS A 146 -9.47 -25.06 -9.40
CA LYS A 146 -10.20 -25.74 -10.47
C LYS A 146 -11.42 -24.96 -10.97
N ASP A 147 -12.17 -24.36 -10.05
CA ASP A 147 -13.40 -23.62 -10.34
C ASP A 147 -13.16 -22.13 -10.62
N ALA A 148 -11.89 -21.69 -10.65
CA ALA A 148 -11.48 -20.35 -11.03
C ALA A 148 -10.26 -20.36 -11.97
N PRO A 149 -10.31 -21.05 -13.13
CA PRO A 149 -9.15 -21.23 -14.01
C PRO A 149 -8.72 -19.95 -14.76
N TRP A 150 -9.50 -18.87 -14.65
CA TRP A 150 -9.23 -17.53 -15.16
C TRP A 150 -8.72 -16.56 -14.08
N ASP A 151 -8.59 -17.02 -12.83
CA ASP A 151 -8.07 -16.21 -11.72
C ASP A 151 -6.65 -16.68 -11.37
N GLU A 152 -5.65 -15.84 -11.64
CA GLU A 152 -4.26 -16.15 -11.35
C GLU A 152 -3.82 -15.78 -9.92
N VAL A 153 -4.68 -15.20 -9.08
CA VAL A 153 -4.31 -14.87 -7.69
C VAL A 153 -3.85 -16.09 -6.87
N PRO A 154 -4.50 -17.28 -6.93
CA PRO A 154 -4.00 -18.47 -6.23
C PRO A 154 -2.62 -18.94 -6.71
N LEU A 155 -2.36 -18.80 -8.02
CA LEU A 155 -1.04 -19.03 -8.62
C LEU A 155 -0.02 -18.03 -8.06
N ALA A 156 -0.39 -16.74 -7.95
CA ALA A 156 0.48 -15.71 -7.41
C ALA A 156 0.90 -15.98 -5.97
N HIS A 157 -0.05 -16.37 -5.11
CA HIS A 157 0.24 -16.77 -3.73
C HIS A 157 1.19 -17.96 -3.65
N SER A 158 0.91 -19.01 -4.42
CA SER A 158 1.77 -20.20 -4.49
C SER A 158 3.17 -19.84 -4.99
N LEU A 159 3.28 -19.03 -6.04
CA LEU A 159 4.55 -18.63 -6.65
C LEU A 159 5.39 -17.75 -5.72
N VAL A 160 4.82 -16.70 -5.12
CA VAL A 160 5.59 -15.81 -4.24
C VAL A 160 6.08 -16.54 -3.00
N GLY A 161 5.25 -17.38 -2.37
CA GLY A 161 5.64 -18.19 -1.21
C GLY A 161 6.71 -19.22 -1.55
N PHE A 162 6.53 -19.93 -2.67
CA PHE A 162 7.47 -20.97 -3.11
C PHE A 162 8.82 -20.40 -3.57
N ALA A 163 8.82 -19.29 -4.31
CA ALA A 163 10.05 -18.61 -4.72
C ALA A 163 10.80 -17.98 -3.53
N THR A 164 10.07 -17.44 -2.54
CA THR A 164 10.67 -16.94 -1.29
C THR A 164 11.31 -18.09 -0.50
N ALA A 165 10.62 -19.21 -0.33
CA ALA A 165 11.19 -20.39 0.33
C ALA A 165 12.38 -20.99 -0.42
N TYR A 166 12.35 -20.97 -1.76
CA TYR A 166 13.51 -21.38 -2.58
C TYR A 166 14.73 -20.50 -2.32
N ASP A 167 14.55 -19.17 -2.27
CA ASP A 167 15.62 -18.22 -1.97
C ASP A 167 16.16 -18.41 -0.56
N PHE A 168 15.26 -18.50 0.43
CA PHE A 168 15.62 -18.62 1.85
C PHE A 168 16.31 -19.94 2.16
N LEU A 169 15.84 -21.05 1.59
CA LEU A 169 16.31 -22.38 1.93
C LEU A 169 17.31 -22.96 0.93
N TYR A 170 17.75 -22.18 -0.07
CA TYR A 170 18.56 -22.65 -1.19
C TYR A 170 19.73 -23.54 -0.76
N GLU A 171 20.53 -23.10 0.22
CA GLU A 171 21.71 -23.82 0.71
C GLU A 171 21.39 -25.16 1.41
N TYR A 172 20.15 -25.34 1.89
CA TYR A 172 19.69 -26.57 2.53
C TYR A 172 19.07 -27.56 1.54
N LEU A 173 18.79 -27.15 0.31
CA LEU A 173 18.21 -28.00 -0.73
C LEU A 173 19.28 -28.85 -1.41
N SER A 174 18.92 -30.10 -1.74
CA SER A 174 19.79 -30.93 -2.60
C SER A 174 19.91 -30.31 -4.00
N LYS A 175 20.97 -30.64 -4.75
CA LYS A 175 21.12 -30.17 -6.14
C LYS A 175 19.95 -30.54 -7.04
N VAL A 176 19.35 -31.71 -6.81
CA VAL A 176 18.15 -32.16 -7.55
C VAL A 176 16.95 -31.26 -7.22
N GLN A 177 16.75 -30.93 -5.95
CA GLN A 177 15.69 -30.02 -5.51
C GLN A 177 15.92 -28.60 -6.05
N GLN A 178 17.15 -28.08 -5.96
CA GLN A 178 17.50 -26.77 -6.51
C GLN A 178 17.15 -26.68 -8.01
N GLU A 179 17.50 -27.69 -8.81
CA GLU A 179 17.18 -27.70 -10.24
C GLU A 179 15.68 -27.90 -10.52
N ARG A 180 15.01 -28.80 -9.80
CA ARG A 180 13.59 -29.10 -10.02
C ARG A 180 12.70 -27.93 -9.62
N PHE A 181 12.92 -27.37 -8.42
CA PHE A 181 12.13 -26.26 -7.91
C PHE A 181 12.33 -24.99 -8.74
N LEU A 182 13.54 -24.75 -9.26
CA LEU A 182 13.76 -23.66 -10.21
C LEU A 182 12.91 -23.82 -11.47
N ARG A 183 12.82 -25.03 -12.06
CA ARG A 183 11.95 -25.28 -13.23
C ARG A 183 10.48 -25.02 -12.91
N VAL A 184 10.01 -25.40 -11.72
CA VAL A 184 8.64 -25.12 -11.27
C VAL A 184 8.39 -23.61 -11.18
N ILE A 185 9.30 -22.86 -10.56
CA ILE A 185 9.25 -21.40 -10.51
C ILE A 185 9.16 -20.80 -11.91
N GLY A 186 10.01 -21.23 -12.84
CA GLY A 186 9.99 -20.71 -14.21
C GLY A 186 8.73 -21.00 -14.98
N ASN A 187 8.16 -22.19 -14.83
CA ASN A 187 6.90 -22.55 -15.49
C ASN A 187 5.75 -21.66 -14.99
N ALA A 188 5.62 -21.49 -13.67
CA ALA A 188 4.60 -20.63 -13.08
C ALA A 188 4.81 -19.15 -13.44
N THR A 189 6.06 -18.69 -13.40
CA THR A 189 6.44 -17.30 -13.74
C THR A 189 6.16 -16.99 -15.21
N ARG A 190 6.53 -17.91 -16.12
CA ARG A 190 6.22 -17.81 -17.55
C ARG A 190 4.71 -17.75 -17.79
N PHE A 191 3.94 -18.60 -17.14
CA PHE A 191 2.48 -18.57 -17.26
C PHE A 191 1.92 -17.20 -16.83
N MET A 192 2.35 -16.68 -15.69
CA MET A 192 1.93 -15.36 -15.20
C MET A 192 2.29 -14.24 -16.18
N TYR A 193 3.51 -14.28 -16.74
CA TYR A 193 3.95 -13.35 -17.77
C TYR A 193 3.04 -13.39 -19.02
N GLU A 194 2.75 -14.58 -19.53
CA GLU A 194 1.89 -14.75 -20.71
C GLU A 194 0.46 -14.24 -20.43
N LYS A 195 -0.08 -14.50 -19.22
CA LYS A 195 -1.41 -14.04 -18.82
C LYS A 195 -1.50 -12.53 -18.60
N SER A 196 -0.41 -11.86 -18.23
CA SER A 196 -0.38 -10.40 -18.05
C SER A 196 -0.83 -9.61 -19.29
N TYR A 197 -0.72 -10.20 -20.49
CA TYR A 197 -1.11 -9.54 -21.73
C TYR A 197 -2.60 -9.67 -22.08
N ILE A 198 -3.32 -10.61 -21.46
CA ILE A 198 -4.69 -10.97 -21.84
C ILE A 198 -5.69 -10.93 -20.68
N ARG A 199 -5.25 -10.60 -19.47
CA ARG A 199 -6.09 -10.57 -18.27
C ARG A 199 -6.27 -9.14 -17.78
N GLY A 200 -7.43 -8.87 -17.17
CA GLY A 200 -7.78 -7.57 -16.61
C GLY A 200 -6.70 -6.99 -15.70
N TRP A 201 -6.12 -7.79 -14.80
CA TRP A 201 -5.07 -7.35 -13.88
C TRP A 201 -3.81 -6.76 -14.56
N GLY A 202 -3.56 -7.09 -15.83
CA GLY A 202 -2.45 -6.52 -16.60
C GLY A 202 -2.67 -5.06 -17.05
N PHE A 203 -3.91 -4.56 -16.99
CA PHE A 203 -4.26 -3.19 -17.42
C PHE A 203 -5.34 -2.50 -16.58
N GLN A 204 -5.86 -3.15 -15.54
CA GLN A 204 -6.75 -2.59 -14.52
C GLN A 204 -5.91 -2.08 -13.35
N TYR A 205 -5.48 -0.83 -13.44
CA TYR A 205 -4.54 -0.23 -12.51
C TYR A 205 -5.15 -0.09 -11.11
N LEU A 206 -4.30 -0.19 -10.08
CA LEU A 206 -4.61 -0.03 -8.66
C LEU A 206 -5.52 -1.09 -8.01
N HIS A 207 -6.20 -1.93 -8.80
CA HIS A 207 -6.99 -3.06 -8.31
C HIS A 207 -6.09 -4.15 -7.71
N ASN A 208 -6.45 -4.71 -6.55
CA ASN A 208 -5.64 -5.62 -5.74
C ASN A 208 -5.03 -6.83 -6.47
N HIS A 209 -5.69 -7.36 -7.53
CA HIS A 209 -5.13 -8.46 -8.33
C HIS A 209 -3.82 -8.05 -9.05
N GLN A 210 -3.70 -6.79 -9.48
CA GLN A 210 -2.55 -6.32 -10.24
C GLN A 210 -1.24 -6.37 -9.46
N PRO A 211 -1.08 -5.68 -8.31
CA PRO A 211 0.16 -5.74 -7.55
C PRO A 211 0.44 -7.16 -7.04
N THR A 212 -0.58 -7.93 -6.67
CA THR A 212 -0.44 -9.32 -6.22
C THR A 212 0.19 -10.22 -7.29
N ASN A 213 -0.33 -10.18 -8.52
CA ASN A 213 0.19 -10.98 -9.62
C ASN A 213 1.56 -10.46 -10.11
N CYS A 214 1.75 -9.14 -10.13
CA CYS A 214 3.02 -8.51 -10.54
C CYS A 214 4.16 -8.85 -9.58
N VAL A 215 3.94 -8.86 -8.27
CA VAL A 215 4.99 -9.21 -7.29
C VAL A 215 5.35 -10.69 -7.35
N ALA A 216 4.38 -11.58 -7.57
CA ALA A 216 4.68 -13.00 -7.79
C ALA A 216 5.54 -13.20 -9.05
N LEU A 217 5.19 -12.52 -10.15
CA LEU A 217 5.98 -12.50 -11.39
C LEU A 217 7.40 -11.92 -11.16
N LEU A 218 7.50 -10.81 -10.44
CA LEU A 218 8.79 -10.18 -10.10
C LEU A 218 9.66 -11.11 -9.25
N THR A 219 9.09 -11.73 -8.22
CA THR A 219 9.82 -12.62 -7.31
C THR A 219 10.38 -13.82 -8.05
N GLY A 220 9.56 -14.48 -8.88
CA GLY A 220 10.03 -15.56 -9.75
C GLY A 220 11.11 -15.10 -10.74
N SER A 221 10.95 -13.89 -11.31
CA SER A 221 11.93 -13.29 -12.20
C SER A 221 13.27 -12.98 -11.53
N LEU A 222 13.26 -12.47 -10.29
CA LEU A 222 14.48 -12.18 -9.53
C LEU A 222 15.25 -13.46 -9.20
N VAL A 223 14.55 -14.54 -8.83
CA VAL A 223 15.16 -15.86 -8.61
C VAL A 223 15.80 -16.39 -9.90
N TYR A 224 15.12 -16.26 -11.05
CA TYR A 224 15.67 -16.64 -12.36
C TYR A 224 16.90 -15.80 -12.73
N MET A 225 16.82 -14.50 -12.52
CA MET A 225 17.91 -13.56 -12.76
C MET A 225 19.14 -13.92 -11.94
N ALA A 226 19.00 -14.19 -10.63
CA ALA A 226 20.09 -14.58 -9.74
C ALA A 226 20.73 -15.93 -10.15
N GLN A 227 19.95 -16.84 -10.73
CA GLN A 227 20.44 -18.13 -11.27
C GLN A 227 21.03 -18.01 -12.69
N GLY A 228 21.04 -16.81 -13.29
CA GLY A 228 21.65 -16.53 -14.58
C GLY A 228 20.76 -16.78 -15.81
N TYR A 229 19.45 -16.98 -15.62
CA TYR A 229 18.46 -17.08 -16.70
C TYR A 229 18.01 -15.68 -17.15
N LEU A 230 18.97 -14.91 -17.69
CA LEU A 230 18.82 -13.48 -17.89
C LEU A 230 17.82 -13.09 -18.99
N GLN A 231 17.63 -13.94 -20.01
CA GLN A 231 16.77 -13.60 -21.15
C GLN A 231 15.29 -13.56 -20.75
N GLU A 232 14.79 -14.63 -20.14
CA GLU A 232 13.41 -14.71 -19.66
C GLU A 232 13.17 -13.72 -18.53
N ALA A 233 14.07 -13.66 -17.55
CA ALA A 233 13.95 -12.74 -16.43
C ALA A 233 13.91 -11.27 -16.86
N TYR A 234 14.66 -10.88 -17.90
CA TYR A 234 14.62 -9.51 -18.40
C TYR A 234 13.22 -9.14 -18.94
N LEU A 235 12.61 -10.02 -19.73
CA LEU A 235 11.27 -9.79 -20.27
C LEU A 235 10.21 -9.72 -19.17
N TRP A 236 10.29 -10.64 -18.21
CA TRP A 236 9.36 -10.69 -17.09
C TRP A 236 9.46 -9.46 -16.20
N THR A 237 10.69 -9.07 -15.84
CA THR A 237 10.96 -7.85 -15.07
C THR A 237 10.45 -6.61 -15.80
N LYS A 238 10.78 -6.46 -17.09
CA LYS A 238 10.34 -5.31 -17.88
C LYS A 238 8.82 -5.17 -17.92
N GLN A 239 8.10 -6.29 -18.08
CA GLN A 239 6.63 -6.28 -18.09
C GLN A 239 6.04 -5.89 -16.73
N VAL A 240 6.61 -6.40 -15.62
CA VAL A 240 6.18 -5.98 -14.28
C VAL A 240 6.39 -4.48 -14.08
N LEU A 241 7.59 -3.98 -14.36
CA LEU A 241 7.91 -2.55 -14.21
C LEU A 241 6.97 -1.70 -15.07
N ALA A 242 6.70 -2.11 -16.32
CA ALA A 242 5.82 -1.36 -17.22
C ALA A 242 4.35 -1.28 -16.73
N ILE A 243 3.88 -2.26 -15.96
CA ILE A 243 2.54 -2.25 -15.36
C ILE A 243 2.56 -1.43 -14.07
N MET A 244 3.47 -1.76 -13.16
CA MET A 244 3.50 -1.21 -11.80
C MET A 244 3.91 0.26 -11.77
N GLU A 245 4.85 0.69 -12.61
CA GLU A 245 5.28 2.10 -12.67
C GLU A 245 4.16 3.02 -13.19
N LYS A 246 3.29 2.53 -14.08
CA LYS A 246 2.07 3.28 -14.47
C LYS A 246 1.14 3.43 -13.28
N SER A 247 0.93 2.36 -12.52
CA SER A 247 0.14 2.41 -11.29
C SER A 247 0.73 3.36 -10.27
N MET A 248 2.05 3.38 -10.08
CA MET A 248 2.72 4.33 -9.20
C MET A 248 2.45 5.78 -9.64
N VAL A 249 2.52 6.08 -10.94
CA VAL A 249 2.18 7.42 -11.43
C VAL A 249 0.71 7.78 -11.18
N LEU A 250 -0.22 6.88 -11.51
CA LEU A 250 -1.66 7.12 -11.30
C LEU A 250 -2.02 7.28 -9.82
N LEU A 251 -1.28 6.61 -8.92
CA LEU A 251 -1.49 6.68 -7.48
C LEU A 251 -1.12 8.06 -6.90
N GLN A 252 -0.36 8.89 -7.62
CA GLN A 252 -0.06 10.27 -7.19
C GLN A 252 -1.31 11.15 -7.13
N ASP A 253 -2.33 10.85 -7.94
CA ASP A 253 -3.60 11.55 -7.91
C ASP A 253 -4.41 11.22 -6.63
N VAL A 254 -4.09 10.14 -5.93
CA VAL A 254 -4.75 9.78 -4.65
C VAL A 254 -4.05 10.52 -3.51
N THR A 255 -4.65 11.62 -3.08
CA THR A 255 -4.00 12.62 -2.22
C THR A 255 -4.15 12.39 -0.72
N ASP A 256 -5.06 11.51 -0.31
CA ASP A 256 -5.40 11.23 1.09
C ASP A 256 -4.78 9.93 1.63
N GLY A 257 -4.01 9.21 0.81
CA GLY A 257 -3.35 7.94 1.18
C GLY A 257 -4.29 6.73 1.21
N SER A 258 -5.55 6.89 0.82
CA SER A 258 -6.56 5.82 0.84
C SER A 258 -6.43 4.87 -0.35
N LEU A 259 -7.26 3.82 -0.35
CA LEU A 259 -7.50 2.96 -1.51
C LEU A 259 -9.01 2.70 -1.62
N TYR A 260 -9.57 2.88 -2.82
CA TYR A 260 -11.01 2.84 -3.07
C TYR A 260 -11.69 1.51 -2.70
N GLU A 261 -10.95 0.40 -2.73
CA GLU A 261 -11.46 -0.95 -2.38
C GLU A 261 -11.67 -1.15 -0.86
N GLY A 262 -11.41 -0.13 -0.04
CA GLY A 262 -11.58 -0.18 1.40
C GLY A 262 -10.38 -0.80 2.13
N VAL A 263 -10.45 -0.83 3.46
CA VAL A 263 -9.28 -1.12 4.32
C VAL A 263 -8.80 -2.57 4.15
N ALA A 264 -9.72 -3.54 4.09
CA ALA A 264 -9.36 -4.94 3.96
C ALA A 264 -8.62 -5.23 2.64
N TYR A 265 -9.22 -4.88 1.49
CA TYR A 265 -8.53 -5.01 0.19
C TYR A 265 -7.36 -4.06 0.05
N GLY A 266 -7.38 -2.89 0.69
CA GLY A 266 -6.24 -1.98 0.76
C GLY A 266 -5.02 -2.63 1.39
N THR A 267 -5.19 -3.43 2.46
CA THR A 267 -4.08 -4.22 3.02
C THR A 267 -3.61 -5.35 2.11
N TYR A 268 -4.50 -5.87 1.25
CA TYR A 268 -4.12 -6.85 0.25
C TYR A 268 -3.25 -6.22 -0.86
N THR A 269 -3.66 -5.05 -1.35
CA THR A 269 -2.89 -4.22 -2.30
C THR A 269 -1.53 -3.85 -1.72
N THR A 270 -1.48 -3.28 -0.52
CA THR A 270 -0.24 -2.77 0.09
C THR A 270 0.73 -3.86 0.52
N ARG A 271 0.26 -5.07 0.87
CA ARG A 271 1.14 -6.24 1.05
C ARG A 271 2.07 -6.42 -0.14
N SER A 272 1.52 -6.33 -1.35
CA SER A 272 2.26 -6.53 -2.59
C SER A 272 2.96 -5.24 -3.02
N LEU A 273 2.30 -4.09 -2.94
CA LEU A 273 2.88 -2.80 -3.33
C LEU A 273 4.16 -2.47 -2.53
N PHE A 274 4.20 -2.77 -1.22
CA PHE A 274 5.38 -2.51 -0.40
C PHE A 274 6.51 -3.48 -0.69
N GLN A 275 6.20 -4.75 -0.99
CA GLN A 275 7.20 -5.68 -1.53
C GLN A 275 7.76 -5.19 -2.86
N TYR A 276 6.92 -4.68 -3.76
CA TYR A 276 7.36 -4.09 -5.02
C TYR A 276 8.34 -2.95 -4.76
N MET A 277 7.95 -1.94 -3.99
CA MET A 277 8.79 -0.77 -3.66
C MET A 277 10.14 -1.19 -3.07
N PHE A 278 10.13 -2.12 -2.11
CA PHE A 278 11.36 -2.64 -1.51
C PHE A 278 12.26 -3.34 -2.54
N LEU A 279 11.70 -4.29 -3.29
CA LEU A 279 12.46 -5.15 -4.21
C LEU A 279 13.02 -4.34 -5.38
N VAL A 280 12.25 -3.43 -5.97
CA VAL A 280 12.76 -2.64 -7.11
C VAL A 280 13.80 -1.61 -6.70
N GLN A 281 13.72 -1.07 -5.48
CA GLN A 281 14.80 -0.25 -4.93
C GLN A 281 16.07 -1.09 -4.70
N ARG A 282 15.95 -2.22 -3.99
CA ARG A 282 17.09 -3.11 -3.69
C ARG A 282 17.77 -3.66 -4.95
N HIS A 283 17.00 -4.09 -5.94
CA HIS A 283 17.52 -4.81 -7.11
C HIS A 283 17.78 -3.94 -8.33
N PHE A 284 17.10 -2.79 -8.46
CA PHE A 284 17.17 -1.93 -9.65
C PHE A 284 17.40 -0.45 -9.32
N SER A 285 17.48 -0.04 -8.04
CA SER A 285 17.62 1.37 -7.65
C SER A 285 16.48 2.25 -8.21
N ILE A 286 15.26 1.70 -8.25
CA ILE A 286 14.03 2.43 -8.56
C ILE A 286 13.37 2.75 -7.22
N SER A 287 13.29 4.02 -6.85
CA SER A 287 12.76 4.41 -5.55
C SER A 287 11.37 5.03 -5.62
N HIS A 288 10.55 4.68 -4.63
CA HIS A 288 9.19 5.16 -4.42
C HIS A 288 8.91 5.62 -2.98
N PHE A 289 9.95 5.79 -2.17
CA PHE A 289 9.80 6.10 -0.73
C PHE A 289 9.43 7.55 -0.43
N ASP A 290 9.56 8.44 -1.42
CA ASP A 290 9.09 9.82 -1.34
C ASP A 290 7.72 10.03 -2.04
N HIS A 291 7.01 8.94 -2.35
CA HIS A 291 5.75 9.01 -3.06
C HIS A 291 4.67 9.72 -2.21
N PRO A 292 3.93 10.71 -2.74
CA PRO A 292 3.00 11.54 -1.96
C PRO A 292 1.90 10.72 -1.27
N TRP A 293 1.30 9.75 -1.99
CA TRP A 293 0.33 8.83 -1.40
C TRP A 293 0.91 8.00 -0.23
N LEU A 294 2.19 7.60 -0.31
CA LEU A 294 2.81 6.74 0.70
C LEU A 294 2.97 7.50 2.03
N HIS A 295 3.35 8.78 1.95
CA HIS A 295 3.42 9.69 3.11
C HIS A 295 2.08 9.90 3.81
N LYS A 296 0.97 9.66 3.11
CA LYS A 296 -0.40 9.78 3.66
C LYS A 296 -0.98 8.45 4.11
N HIS A 297 -0.42 7.33 3.66
CA HIS A 297 -1.02 6.00 3.88
C HIS A 297 -1.14 5.59 5.36
N PHE A 298 -0.31 6.13 6.27
CA PHE A 298 -0.51 5.91 7.70
C PHE A 298 -1.88 6.41 8.18
N ALA A 299 -2.39 7.51 7.63
CA ALA A 299 -3.72 8.02 7.97
C ALA A 299 -4.82 7.02 7.60
N PHE A 300 -4.69 6.32 6.47
CA PHE A 300 -5.65 5.28 6.07
C PHE A 300 -5.75 4.14 7.08
N MET A 301 -4.63 3.74 7.68
CA MET A 301 -4.60 2.71 8.72
C MET A 301 -5.03 3.23 10.10
N TYR A 302 -4.56 4.42 10.47
CA TYR A 302 -4.78 5.01 11.80
C TYR A 302 -6.20 5.57 11.96
N ARG A 303 -6.78 6.17 10.91
CA ARG A 303 -8.07 6.87 11.00
C ARG A 303 -9.27 5.99 10.69
N THR A 304 -9.08 4.74 10.31
CA THR A 304 -10.16 3.80 9.97
C THR A 304 -10.32 2.67 10.99
N ILE A 305 -9.46 2.61 12.00
CA ILE A 305 -9.54 1.63 13.09
C ILE A 305 -10.52 2.11 14.17
N LEU A 306 -11.38 1.20 14.63
CA LEU A 306 -12.36 1.46 15.69
C LEU A 306 -11.69 1.41 17.08
N PRO A 307 -12.33 1.99 18.10
CA PRO A 307 -11.90 1.88 19.48
C PRO A 307 -11.64 0.43 19.90
N GLY A 308 -10.53 0.19 20.59
CA GLY A 308 -10.10 -1.16 21.00
C GLY A 308 -9.24 -1.90 19.97
N PHE A 309 -8.89 -1.28 18.83
CA PHE A 309 -7.84 -1.76 17.91
C PHE A 309 -8.11 -3.13 17.24
N GLN A 310 -9.36 -3.58 17.22
CA GLN A 310 -9.75 -4.91 16.69
C GLN A 310 -10.42 -4.88 15.32
N ARG A 311 -11.18 -3.82 15.05
CA ARG A 311 -12.05 -3.68 13.87
C ARG A 311 -11.68 -2.44 13.08
N THR A 312 -11.99 -2.45 11.80
CA THR A 312 -11.91 -1.28 10.93
C THR A 312 -13.31 -0.84 10.51
N VAL A 313 -13.41 0.29 9.82
CA VAL A 313 -14.66 0.85 9.31
C VAL A 313 -15.44 -0.13 8.41
N ALA A 314 -14.76 -1.11 7.80
CA ALA A 314 -15.32 -2.20 7.01
C ALA A 314 -16.21 -1.80 5.81
N VAL A 315 -15.96 -0.62 5.24
CA VAL A 315 -16.52 -0.16 3.95
C VAL A 315 -16.06 -1.05 2.80
N ALA A 316 -16.94 -1.24 1.80
CA ALA A 316 -16.75 -2.10 0.63
C ALA A 316 -16.66 -3.59 0.99
N ASP A 317 -16.27 -4.45 0.04
CA ASP A 317 -16.04 -5.87 0.33
C ASP A 317 -14.93 -6.03 1.37
N SER A 318 -15.31 -6.30 2.61
CA SER A 318 -14.39 -6.32 3.74
C SER A 318 -14.59 -7.53 4.64
N ASN A 319 -13.55 -7.90 5.38
CA ASN A 319 -13.72 -8.59 6.65
C ASN A 319 -13.95 -7.57 7.78
N TYR A 320 -13.90 -8.00 9.03
CA TYR A 320 -14.04 -7.10 10.18
C TYR A 320 -12.87 -6.10 10.32
N ASN A 321 -11.73 -6.33 9.66
CA ASN A 321 -10.50 -5.56 9.86
C ASN A 321 -9.60 -5.45 8.62
N TRP A 322 -8.65 -6.38 8.45
CA TRP A 322 -7.62 -6.41 7.41
C TRP A 322 -7.48 -7.82 6.84
N PHE A 323 -7.27 -7.97 5.54
CA PHE A 323 -6.99 -9.30 4.96
C PHE A 323 -5.55 -9.75 5.23
N TYR A 324 -4.57 -8.82 5.22
CA TYR A 324 -3.16 -9.15 5.35
C TYR A 324 -2.44 -8.17 6.29
N GLY A 325 -1.62 -8.67 7.21
CA GLY A 325 -1.04 -7.85 8.27
C GLY A 325 -2.13 -7.24 9.16
N PRO A 326 -2.06 -5.95 9.54
CA PRO A 326 -1.32 -4.89 8.87
C PRO A 326 0.03 -4.53 9.51
N GLU A 327 0.47 -5.29 10.51
CA GLU A 327 1.69 -5.00 11.28
C GLU A 327 2.91 -4.88 10.34
N SER A 328 3.01 -5.76 9.34
CA SER A 328 4.07 -5.71 8.32
C SER A 328 4.08 -4.38 7.55
N GLN A 329 2.92 -3.89 7.15
CA GLN A 329 2.78 -2.62 6.44
C GLN A 329 3.09 -1.42 7.35
N LEU A 330 2.71 -1.48 8.61
CA LEU A 330 2.94 -0.41 9.59
C LEU A 330 4.42 -0.26 9.95
N VAL A 331 5.13 -1.37 10.20
CA VAL A 331 6.58 -1.32 10.46
C VAL A 331 7.37 -0.93 9.21
N PHE A 332 6.87 -1.27 8.02
CA PHE A 332 7.42 -0.78 6.74
C PHE A 332 7.30 0.74 6.63
N LEU A 333 6.11 1.30 6.89
CA LEU A 333 5.91 2.75 6.89
C LEU A 333 6.80 3.44 7.92
N ASP A 334 6.96 2.87 9.11
CA ASP A 334 7.82 3.47 10.13
C ASP A 334 9.29 3.46 9.70
N ARG A 335 9.81 2.31 9.27
CA ARG A 335 11.22 2.17 8.88
C ARG A 335 11.59 3.04 7.68
N TYR A 336 10.74 3.07 6.66
CA TYR A 336 11.10 3.63 5.36
C TYR A 336 10.50 5.01 5.06
N VAL A 337 9.53 5.48 5.85
CA VAL A 337 8.77 6.71 5.56
C VAL A 337 8.72 7.64 6.75
N MET A 338 8.08 7.24 7.85
CA MET A 338 7.76 8.13 8.98
C MET A 338 8.91 8.29 9.98
N ARG A 339 9.64 7.20 10.22
CA ARG A 339 10.81 7.11 11.11
C ARG A 339 10.62 7.76 12.48
N ASN A 340 9.45 7.58 13.08
CA ASN A 340 9.07 8.29 14.30
C ASN A 340 8.49 7.39 15.41
N GLY A 341 8.35 6.09 15.16
CA GLY A 341 7.85 5.11 16.13
C GLY A 341 6.34 4.89 16.12
N SER A 342 5.58 5.67 15.34
CA SER A 342 4.10 5.58 15.31
C SER A 342 3.58 4.35 14.58
N GLY A 343 4.30 3.87 13.56
CA GLY A 343 3.95 2.65 12.85
C GLY A 343 4.20 1.43 13.74
N ASN A 344 5.36 1.37 14.39
CA ASN A 344 5.71 0.33 15.35
C ASN A 344 4.70 0.29 16.51
N TRP A 345 4.34 1.44 17.06
CA TRP A 345 3.34 1.55 18.13
C TRP A 345 1.95 1.03 17.72
N LEU A 346 1.47 1.39 16.52
CA LEU A 346 0.16 0.93 16.07
C LEU A 346 0.17 -0.57 15.77
N ALA A 347 1.27 -1.09 15.20
CA ALA A 347 1.45 -2.52 14.97
C ALA A 347 1.42 -3.32 16.29
N GLU A 348 2.11 -2.83 17.32
CA GLU A 348 2.11 -3.43 18.65
C GLU A 348 0.70 -3.45 19.27
N LEU A 349 -0.02 -2.32 19.23
CA LEU A 349 -1.38 -2.25 19.76
C LEU A 349 -2.35 -3.17 19.04
N ILE A 350 -2.30 -3.22 17.70
CA ILE A 350 -3.13 -4.14 16.92
C ILE A 350 -2.82 -5.58 17.31
N HIS A 351 -1.53 -5.93 17.39
CA HIS A 351 -1.09 -7.27 17.76
C HIS A 351 -1.64 -7.69 19.14
N GLN A 352 -1.46 -6.83 20.15
CA GLN A 352 -1.92 -7.08 21.53
C GLN A 352 -3.43 -7.26 21.63
N ASN A 353 -4.19 -6.64 20.74
CA ASN A 353 -5.66 -6.66 20.78
C ASN A 353 -6.29 -7.64 19.79
N ARG A 354 -5.51 -8.40 18.99
CA ARG A 354 -6.08 -9.33 18.00
C ARG A 354 -7.07 -10.33 18.63
N VAL A 355 -8.19 -10.52 17.94
CA VAL A 355 -9.21 -11.51 18.32
C VAL A 355 -8.68 -12.92 18.07
N LEU A 356 -8.63 -13.75 19.12
CA LEU A 356 -8.17 -15.14 19.03
C LEU A 356 -9.24 -16.09 18.51
N GLU A 357 -10.50 -15.88 18.89
CA GLU A 357 -11.66 -16.70 18.48
C GLU A 357 -12.89 -15.81 18.24
N GLY A 358 -13.67 -16.11 17.21
CA GLY A 358 -14.93 -15.42 16.90
C GLY A 358 -14.81 -14.29 15.86
N PRO A 359 -15.82 -13.40 15.77
CA PRO A 359 -15.85 -12.30 14.81
C PRO A 359 -14.59 -11.41 14.86
N GLY A 360 -13.90 -11.31 13.73
CA GLY A 360 -12.65 -10.56 13.61
C GLY A 360 -11.37 -11.38 13.74
N GLN A 361 -11.48 -12.69 14.01
CA GLN A 361 -10.36 -13.61 13.92
C GLN A 361 -9.81 -13.64 12.47
N ALA A 362 -8.49 -13.54 12.34
CA ALA A 362 -7.83 -13.63 11.05
C ALA A 362 -8.02 -15.02 10.42
N GLY A 363 -8.35 -15.05 9.12
CA GLY A 363 -8.59 -16.30 8.40
C GLY A 363 -7.37 -17.22 8.41
N LYS A 364 -7.59 -18.54 8.55
CA LYS A 364 -6.51 -19.55 8.58
C LYS A 364 -5.54 -19.43 7.38
N GLY A 365 -6.05 -19.06 6.21
CA GLY A 365 -5.25 -18.89 4.99
C GLY A 365 -4.39 -17.64 4.94
N GLN A 366 -4.62 -16.66 5.81
CA GLN A 366 -4.08 -15.30 5.67
C GLN A 366 -3.24 -14.87 6.89
N ARG A 367 -3.59 -15.35 8.09
CA ARG A 367 -3.05 -14.91 9.39
C ARG A 367 -1.52 -14.91 9.54
N TRP A 368 -0.81 -15.78 8.81
CA TRP A 368 0.66 -15.89 8.91
C TRP A 368 1.40 -15.36 7.68
N CYS A 369 0.68 -14.90 6.65
CA CYS A 369 1.23 -14.58 5.35
C CYS A 369 2.38 -13.55 5.41
N THR A 370 2.25 -12.52 6.25
CA THR A 370 3.16 -11.36 6.28
C THR A 370 4.14 -11.38 7.46
N LEU A 371 4.17 -12.44 8.28
CA LEU A 371 5.04 -12.49 9.47
C LEU A 371 6.53 -12.39 9.10
N HIS A 372 6.93 -12.96 7.97
CA HIS A 372 8.31 -12.90 7.48
C HIS A 372 8.71 -11.48 7.06
N THR A 373 7.88 -10.76 6.31
CA THR A 373 8.18 -9.36 5.93
C THR A 373 8.08 -8.41 7.10
N GLU A 374 7.16 -8.63 8.05
CA GLU A 374 7.11 -7.88 9.31
C GLU A 374 8.43 -7.98 10.07
N PHE A 375 8.95 -9.20 10.25
CA PHE A 375 10.24 -9.41 10.90
C PHE A 375 11.39 -8.71 10.16
N ILE A 376 11.43 -8.78 8.83
CA ILE A 376 12.51 -8.19 8.02
C ILE A 376 12.46 -6.65 8.05
N TRP A 377 11.26 -6.07 8.04
CA TRP A 377 11.08 -4.63 7.89
C TRP A 377 10.98 -3.87 9.21
N TYR A 378 10.88 -4.56 10.34
CA TYR A 378 10.93 -3.89 11.64
C TYR A 378 12.29 -3.20 11.86
N ASP A 379 12.27 -1.99 12.41
CA ASP A 379 13.46 -1.26 12.84
C ASP A 379 13.40 -1.08 14.36
N PRO A 380 14.20 -1.82 15.14
CA PRO A 380 14.18 -1.75 16.60
C PRO A 380 14.81 -0.46 17.15
N SER A 381 15.48 0.34 16.31
CA SER A 381 16.00 1.64 16.74
C SER A 381 14.88 2.69 16.89
N LEU A 382 13.74 2.47 16.24
CA LEU A 382 12.56 3.31 16.34
C LEU A 382 11.69 2.87 17.52
N THR A 383 11.83 3.55 18.65
CA THR A 383 11.03 3.27 19.85
C THR A 383 9.54 3.49 19.57
N PRO A 384 8.66 2.50 19.85
CA PRO A 384 7.23 2.66 19.69
C PRO A 384 6.71 3.91 20.41
N ARG A 385 6.05 4.80 19.66
CA ARG A 385 5.53 6.07 20.17
C ARG A 385 4.17 6.38 19.57
N ALA A 386 3.18 6.62 20.42
CA ALA A 386 1.86 7.05 19.96
C ALA A 386 1.93 8.38 19.17
N PRO A 387 1.10 8.56 18.12
CA PRO A 387 0.86 9.85 17.50
C PRO A 387 0.47 10.91 18.53
N ALA A 388 0.81 12.17 18.26
CA ALA A 388 0.63 13.27 19.22
C ALA A 388 -0.84 13.51 19.63
N ASP A 389 -1.79 13.10 18.80
CA ASP A 389 -3.22 13.24 18.98
C ASP A 389 -3.91 11.98 19.50
N PHE A 390 -3.16 10.91 19.79
CA PHE A 390 -3.72 9.69 20.38
C PHE A 390 -4.45 9.97 21.70
N GLY A 391 -5.59 9.31 21.90
CA GLY A 391 -6.47 9.50 23.06
C GLY A 391 -7.41 10.70 22.95
N THR A 392 -7.35 11.46 21.85
CA THR A 392 -8.33 12.51 21.55
C THR A 392 -9.16 12.13 20.33
N SER A 393 -10.48 12.32 20.43
CA SER A 393 -11.35 12.11 19.27
C SER A 393 -11.05 13.16 18.21
N GLN A 394 -10.64 12.71 17.02
CA GLN A 394 -10.32 13.58 15.90
C GLN A 394 -11.25 13.29 14.73
N LEU A 395 -11.71 14.34 14.05
CA LEU A 395 -12.40 14.24 12.77
C LEU A 395 -11.37 14.18 11.63
N HIS A 396 -11.53 13.21 10.72
CA HIS A 396 -10.71 13.07 9.53
C HIS A 396 -11.61 12.88 8.30
N TYR A 397 -11.23 13.51 7.19
CA TYR A 397 -11.91 13.35 5.90
C TYR A 397 -10.89 12.89 4.87
N PHE A 398 -11.18 11.77 4.23
CA PHE A 398 -10.49 11.22 3.08
C PHE A 398 -11.14 11.78 1.82
N GLU A 399 -10.55 12.84 1.25
CA GLU A 399 -11.12 13.59 0.14
C GLU A 399 -11.20 12.80 -1.17
N ASP A 400 -10.27 11.88 -1.41
CA ASP A 400 -10.30 11.01 -2.57
C ASP A 400 -11.35 9.92 -2.37
N TRP A 401 -11.30 9.23 -1.22
CA TRP A 401 -12.20 8.12 -0.92
C TRP A 401 -13.65 8.57 -0.73
N GLY A 402 -13.86 9.81 -0.28
CA GLY A 402 -15.17 10.35 0.11
C GLY A 402 -15.68 9.80 1.44
N VAL A 403 -14.77 9.52 2.39
CA VAL A 403 -15.08 8.93 3.70
C VAL A 403 -14.68 9.88 4.82
N VAL A 404 -15.59 10.12 5.76
CA VAL A 404 -15.35 10.84 7.01
C VAL A 404 -15.28 9.85 8.15
N THR A 405 -14.31 9.99 9.04
CA THR A 405 -14.24 9.24 10.31
C THR A 405 -14.06 10.18 11.49
N TYR A 406 -14.56 9.79 12.65
CA TYR A 406 -14.38 10.51 13.91
C TYR A 406 -14.13 9.52 15.05
N GLY A 407 -13.17 9.83 15.92
CA GLY A 407 -12.88 9.03 17.11
C GLY A 407 -12.24 7.67 16.83
N SER A 408 -11.43 7.61 15.77
CA SER A 408 -10.59 6.45 15.43
C SER A 408 -9.43 6.27 16.40
N ALA A 409 -8.91 5.04 16.46
CA ALA A 409 -7.73 4.68 17.25
C ALA A 409 -7.76 5.10 18.72
N LEU A 410 -8.93 5.01 19.36
CA LEU A 410 -9.10 5.21 20.79
C LEU A 410 -9.03 3.87 21.56
N PRO A 411 -8.71 3.87 22.85
CA PRO A 411 -9.01 2.73 23.71
C PRO A 411 -10.53 2.46 23.72
N ALA A 412 -10.95 1.22 23.91
CA ALA A 412 -12.37 0.92 24.16
C ALA A 412 -12.73 1.37 25.58
N ASP A 413 -13.54 2.42 25.70
CA ASP A 413 -13.98 2.98 26.97
C ASP A 413 -15.31 3.73 26.80
N THR A 414 -15.95 4.08 27.92
CA THR A 414 -17.14 4.92 27.96
C THR A 414 -16.86 6.27 27.29
N ASN A 415 -17.78 6.73 26.45
CA ASN A 415 -17.68 7.95 25.65
C ASN A 415 -16.54 7.98 24.61
N HIS A 416 -15.78 6.89 24.42
CA HIS A 416 -14.90 6.75 23.27
C HIS A 416 -15.69 6.23 22.08
N THR A 417 -16.14 7.15 21.24
CA THR A 417 -17.10 6.87 20.17
C THR A 417 -16.46 6.92 18.82
N PHE A 418 -16.79 5.95 17.98
CA PHE A 418 -16.48 6.00 16.55
C PHE A 418 -17.71 6.33 15.72
N LEU A 419 -17.53 7.21 14.74
CA LEU A 419 -18.53 7.54 13.72
C LEU A 419 -17.84 7.54 12.36
N SER A 420 -18.48 6.97 11.35
CA SER A 420 -18.04 7.11 9.96
C SER A 420 -19.19 7.47 9.03
N PHE A 421 -18.87 8.06 7.89
CA PHE A 421 -19.83 8.40 6.84
C PHE A 421 -19.14 8.32 5.47
N LYS A 422 -19.77 7.69 4.48
CA LYS A 422 -19.26 7.65 3.09
C LYS A 422 -20.24 8.29 2.14
N SER A 423 -19.74 9.21 1.32
CA SER A 423 -20.45 9.74 0.14
C SER A 423 -19.40 10.32 -0.81
N GLY A 424 -18.98 9.53 -1.78
CA GLY A 424 -17.84 9.80 -2.65
C GLY A 424 -18.06 9.36 -4.09
N LYS A 425 -17.08 9.67 -4.95
CA LYS A 425 -17.08 9.22 -6.35
C LYS A 425 -16.75 7.73 -6.43
N LEU A 426 -17.39 7.02 -7.35
CA LEU A 426 -17.03 5.64 -7.67
C LEU A 426 -15.54 5.56 -8.05
N GLY A 427 -14.80 4.61 -7.47
CA GLY A 427 -13.36 4.43 -7.64
C GLY A 427 -12.50 5.42 -6.85
N GLY A 428 -13.09 6.31 -6.05
CA GLY A 428 -12.40 7.47 -5.49
C GLY A 428 -12.26 8.63 -6.50
N GLN A 429 -11.96 9.82 -6.00
CA GLN A 429 -11.92 11.05 -6.80
C GLN A 429 -10.92 10.94 -7.96
N ALA A 430 -9.73 10.43 -7.72
CA ALA A 430 -8.65 10.26 -8.69
C ALA A 430 -9.09 9.40 -9.87
N ILE A 431 -9.52 8.15 -9.63
CA ILE A 431 -9.93 7.24 -10.69
C ILE A 431 -11.11 7.82 -11.47
N PHE A 432 -12.12 8.35 -10.76
CA PHE A 432 -13.28 8.94 -11.38
C PHE A 432 -12.89 10.11 -12.30
N ASP A 433 -12.09 11.06 -11.82
CA ASP A 433 -11.68 12.23 -12.60
C ASP A 433 -10.72 11.85 -13.73
N ILE A 434 -9.84 10.86 -13.55
CA ILE A 434 -9.01 10.31 -14.63
C ILE A 434 -9.88 9.78 -15.77
N VAL A 435 -10.91 9.01 -15.46
CA VAL A 435 -11.83 8.44 -16.46
C VAL A 435 -12.66 9.54 -17.12
N HIS A 436 -13.32 10.39 -16.34
CA HIS A 436 -14.31 11.35 -16.85
C HIS A 436 -13.67 12.58 -17.52
N ARG A 437 -12.46 12.97 -17.10
CA ARG A 437 -11.68 14.05 -17.74
C ARG A 437 -10.70 13.54 -18.78
N ASN A 438 -10.65 12.21 -19.00
CA ASN A 438 -9.78 11.56 -19.97
C ASN A 438 -8.30 11.95 -19.75
N LYS A 439 -7.83 11.83 -18.51
CA LYS A 439 -6.41 12.01 -18.13
C LYS A 439 -5.60 10.78 -18.56
N TYR A 440 -4.28 10.93 -18.69
CA TYR A 440 -3.33 9.84 -19.00
C TYR A 440 -3.68 9.08 -20.29
N LYS A 441 -4.00 9.83 -21.35
CA LYS A 441 -4.63 9.33 -22.60
C LYS A 441 -3.86 8.22 -23.31
N ASP A 442 -2.56 8.12 -23.11
CA ASP A 442 -1.74 7.05 -23.69
C ASP A 442 -2.02 5.69 -23.05
N TRP A 443 -2.51 5.66 -21.81
CA TRP A 443 -2.70 4.45 -21.01
C TRP A 443 -4.18 4.14 -20.75
N ILE A 444 -4.98 5.17 -20.51
CA ILE A 444 -6.35 5.04 -20.01
C ILE A 444 -7.37 5.20 -21.13
N LYS A 445 -8.28 4.23 -21.23
CA LYS A 445 -9.41 4.17 -22.17
C LYS A 445 -10.70 3.95 -21.39
N GLY A 446 -10.98 4.87 -20.47
CA GLY A 446 -12.13 4.86 -19.57
C GLY A 446 -12.07 3.75 -18.50
N TRP A 447 -13.24 3.34 -17.99
CA TRP A 447 -13.40 2.35 -16.93
C TRP A 447 -12.80 0.97 -17.21
N ARG A 448 -12.47 0.68 -18.47
CA ARG A 448 -11.82 -0.58 -18.87
C ARG A 448 -10.43 -0.74 -18.22
N ASN A 449 -9.80 0.35 -17.80
CA ASN A 449 -8.49 0.35 -17.13
C ASN A 449 -8.56 0.41 -15.59
N PHE A 450 -9.74 0.27 -15.01
CA PHE A 450 -9.94 0.22 -13.56
C PHE A 450 -10.97 -0.88 -13.22
N ASN A 451 -11.12 -1.21 -11.93
CA ASN A 451 -12.09 -2.21 -11.49
C ASN A 451 -12.72 -1.84 -10.15
N ALA A 452 -13.84 -1.12 -10.17
CA ALA A 452 -14.60 -0.79 -8.96
C ALA A 452 -15.55 -1.91 -8.50
N GLY A 453 -15.25 -3.17 -8.82
CA GLY A 453 -16.13 -4.30 -8.56
C GLY A 453 -16.34 -4.62 -7.07
N HIS A 454 -15.33 -4.33 -6.23
CA HIS A 454 -15.35 -4.58 -4.78
C HIS A 454 -16.05 -3.47 -3.98
N GLU A 455 -16.33 -2.32 -4.59
CA GLU A 455 -17.16 -1.30 -3.95
C GLU A 455 -18.62 -1.75 -3.79
N HIS A 456 -19.36 -1.05 -2.95
CA HIS A 456 -20.77 -1.31 -2.67
C HIS A 456 -21.67 -0.16 -3.16
N PRO A 457 -22.97 -0.41 -3.40
CA PRO A 457 -23.98 0.64 -3.59
C PRO A 457 -24.31 1.32 -2.25
N ASP A 458 -23.33 2.03 -1.69
CA ASP A 458 -23.27 2.46 -0.29
C ASP A 458 -23.18 3.99 -0.10
N GLN A 459 -23.43 4.79 -1.14
CA GLN A 459 -23.32 6.24 -1.01
C GLN A 459 -24.34 6.77 0.02
N ASN A 460 -23.90 7.71 0.89
CA ASN A 460 -24.59 8.14 2.11
C ASN A 460 -24.70 7.07 3.22
N THR A 461 -23.93 5.97 3.21
CA THR A 461 -23.84 5.04 4.35
C THR A 461 -23.10 5.68 5.54
N PHE A 462 -23.33 5.13 6.74
CA PHE A 462 -22.64 5.54 7.96
C PHE A 462 -22.51 4.35 8.92
N THR A 463 -21.54 4.43 9.83
CA THR A 463 -21.44 3.51 10.97
C THR A 463 -21.32 4.29 12.28
N PHE A 464 -21.76 3.68 13.37
CA PHE A 464 -21.77 4.30 14.69
C PHE A 464 -21.46 3.27 15.77
N ALA A 465 -20.38 3.49 16.51
CA ALA A 465 -19.95 2.66 17.62
C ALA A 465 -19.77 3.50 18.89
N PRO A 466 -20.86 3.89 19.58
CA PRO A 466 -20.78 4.60 20.85
C PRO A 466 -20.10 3.74 21.92
N ASN A 467 -19.20 4.34 22.71
CA ASN A 467 -18.36 3.63 23.71
C ASN A 467 -17.46 2.53 23.11
N GLY A 468 -17.21 2.58 21.80
CA GLY A 468 -16.49 1.53 21.08
C GLY A 468 -17.33 0.28 20.79
N VAL A 469 -18.61 0.26 21.18
CA VAL A 469 -19.51 -0.88 20.94
C VAL A 469 -20.19 -0.72 19.56
N PRO A 470 -19.97 -1.65 18.61
CA PRO A 470 -20.56 -1.54 17.27
C PRO A 470 -22.10 -1.60 17.31
N PHE A 471 -22.76 -0.45 17.14
CA PHE A 471 -24.23 -0.35 17.15
C PHE A 471 -24.80 -0.40 15.73
N ILE A 472 -24.40 0.56 14.88
CA ILE A 472 -24.71 0.56 13.44
C ILE A 472 -23.42 0.21 12.69
N THR A 473 -23.42 -0.91 11.97
CA THR A 473 -22.21 -1.49 11.36
C THR A 473 -22.36 -1.61 9.84
N GLU A 474 -21.24 -1.76 9.12
CA GLU A 474 -21.27 -2.28 7.75
C GLU A 474 -21.53 -3.79 7.75
N ALA A 475 -22.08 -4.30 6.64
CA ALA A 475 -22.48 -5.70 6.49
C ALA A 475 -21.37 -6.65 5.99
N LEU A 476 -20.14 -6.15 5.83
CA LEU A 476 -18.96 -6.91 5.36
C LEU A 476 -19.09 -7.37 3.89
N TYR A 477 -18.23 -8.31 3.48
CA TYR A 477 -18.23 -8.88 2.13
C TYR A 477 -19.54 -9.62 1.83
N GLY A 478 -20.37 -9.02 0.98
CA GLY A 478 -21.64 -9.59 0.52
C GLY A 478 -22.02 -9.25 -0.93
N PRO A 479 -23.25 -9.66 -1.33
CA PRO A 479 -23.87 -9.26 -2.58
C PRO A 479 -23.97 -7.74 -2.73
N LYS A 480 -23.98 -7.26 -3.97
CA LYS A 480 -23.93 -5.83 -4.29
C LYS A 480 -25.32 -5.20 -4.33
N TYR A 481 -26.00 -5.24 -3.18
CA TYR A 481 -27.37 -4.73 -2.99
C TYR A 481 -27.37 -3.48 -2.11
N THR A 482 -28.14 -2.46 -2.50
CA THR A 482 -28.22 -1.18 -1.78
C THR A 482 -28.72 -1.37 -0.35
N PHE A 483 -29.67 -2.28 -0.14
CA PHE A 483 -30.25 -2.53 1.17
C PHE A 483 -29.31 -3.27 2.13
N LEU A 484 -28.16 -3.77 1.67
CA LEU A 484 -27.14 -4.37 2.53
C LEU A 484 -26.19 -3.33 3.12
N ASN A 485 -26.39 -2.06 2.79
CA ASN A 485 -25.67 -0.92 3.34
C ASN A 485 -26.63 -0.08 4.17
N ASN A 486 -26.10 0.81 5.02
CA ASN A 486 -26.91 1.73 5.81
C ASN A 486 -27.46 2.87 4.93
N ALA A 487 -28.15 2.56 3.83
CA ALA A 487 -28.56 3.46 2.75
C ALA A 487 -30.09 3.42 2.51
N VAL A 488 -30.56 4.13 1.49
CA VAL A 488 -32.00 4.30 1.18
C VAL A 488 -32.36 3.69 -0.17
N LEU A 489 -33.52 3.04 -0.24
CA LEU A 489 -34.19 2.63 -1.47
C LEU A 489 -35.43 3.49 -1.71
N PHE A 490 -35.81 3.69 -2.97
CA PHE A 490 -36.97 4.48 -3.38
C PHE A 490 -38.00 3.65 -4.13
N SER A 491 -39.28 3.99 -4.02
CA SER A 491 -40.35 3.34 -4.78
C SER A 491 -41.39 4.34 -5.31
N PRO A 492 -42.11 4.01 -6.39
CA PRO A 492 -41.92 2.84 -7.25
C PRO A 492 -40.65 2.96 -8.11
N ALA A 493 -40.03 1.81 -8.37
CA ALA A 493 -38.92 1.67 -9.30
C ALA A 493 -39.35 2.16 -10.70
N VAL A 494 -38.51 3.00 -11.31
CA VAL A 494 -38.69 3.55 -12.66
C VAL A 494 -37.96 2.72 -13.71
N SER A 495 -37.02 1.86 -13.27
CA SER A 495 -36.24 0.99 -14.14
C SER A 495 -36.32 -0.49 -13.76
N ARG A 496 -35.48 -1.32 -14.39
CA ARG A 496 -35.30 -2.72 -13.99
C ARG A 496 -34.50 -2.76 -12.68
N SER A 497 -35.22 -2.93 -11.57
CA SER A 497 -34.64 -3.14 -10.24
C SER A 497 -34.55 -4.62 -9.85
N CYS A 498 -33.58 -4.95 -9.00
CA CYS A 498 -33.45 -6.26 -8.35
C CYS A 498 -34.61 -6.55 -7.39
N PHE A 499 -35.16 -5.51 -6.74
CA PHE A 499 -36.08 -5.64 -5.59
C PHE A 499 -37.39 -4.86 -5.77
N LYS A 500 -38.06 -5.02 -6.92
CA LYS A 500 -39.35 -4.35 -7.19
C LYS A 500 -40.34 -4.55 -6.02
N PRO A 501 -41.09 -3.50 -5.62
CA PRO A 501 -41.21 -2.19 -6.26
C PRO A 501 -40.11 -1.17 -5.89
N TRP A 502 -39.08 -1.56 -5.15
CA TRP A 502 -38.00 -0.68 -4.72
C TRP A 502 -36.89 -0.60 -5.76
N GLU A 503 -36.20 0.53 -5.85
CA GLU A 503 -34.99 0.78 -6.64
C GLU A 503 -33.93 1.41 -5.74
N GLY A 504 -32.73 0.82 -5.77
CA GLY A 504 -31.56 1.29 -5.03
C GLY A 504 -30.67 2.20 -5.87
N GLN A 505 -29.38 2.22 -5.52
CA GLN A 505 -28.37 2.98 -6.27
C GLN A 505 -28.07 2.33 -7.62
N VAL A 506 -27.64 3.12 -8.60
CA VAL A 506 -27.45 2.68 -10.00
C VAL A 506 -26.35 1.63 -10.17
N THR A 507 -25.46 1.51 -9.19
CA THR A 507 -24.35 0.53 -9.16
C THR A 507 -24.79 -0.87 -8.69
N GLU A 508 -26.01 -1.01 -8.16
CA GLU A 508 -26.58 -2.28 -7.67
C GLU A 508 -26.57 -3.39 -8.73
N ALA A 509 -26.16 -4.61 -8.34
CA ALA A 509 -26.04 -5.76 -9.24
C ALA A 509 -26.80 -6.99 -8.70
N CYS A 510 -27.76 -7.51 -9.47
CA CYS A 510 -28.66 -8.59 -9.02
C CYS A 510 -28.08 -10.00 -9.20
N ASP A 511 -27.26 -10.17 -10.24
CA ASP A 511 -26.82 -11.44 -10.81
C ASP A 511 -25.29 -11.52 -10.94
N SER A 512 -24.59 -10.65 -10.22
CA SER A 512 -23.14 -10.54 -10.24
C SER A 512 -22.59 -10.39 -8.83
N LYS A 513 -21.42 -11.02 -8.58
CA LYS A 513 -20.64 -10.77 -7.36
C LYS A 513 -19.96 -9.39 -7.35
N TRP A 514 -19.79 -8.82 -8.54
CA TRP A 514 -19.16 -7.53 -8.80
C TRP A 514 -20.20 -6.42 -8.96
N LEU A 515 -19.86 -5.23 -8.45
CA LEU A 515 -20.64 -4.01 -8.62
C LEU A 515 -20.81 -3.67 -10.11
N LYS A 516 -21.91 -3.00 -10.50
CA LYS A 516 -21.98 -2.35 -11.81
C LYS A 516 -21.18 -1.04 -11.76
N TYR A 517 -20.21 -0.89 -12.66
CA TYR A 517 -19.39 0.32 -12.72
C TYR A 517 -18.88 0.69 -14.13
N LYS A 518 -18.93 -0.23 -15.11
CA LYS A 518 -18.25 -0.02 -16.39
C LYS A 518 -18.99 0.89 -17.38
N VAL A 519 -20.33 0.95 -17.32
CA VAL A 519 -21.16 1.56 -18.38
C VAL A 519 -22.41 2.24 -17.83
N GLY A 520 -22.93 3.21 -18.59
CA GLY A 520 -24.20 3.90 -18.31
C GLY A 520 -24.17 4.65 -16.98
N LEU A 521 -25.35 4.85 -16.38
CA LEU A 521 -25.49 5.59 -15.12
C LEU A 521 -24.59 5.07 -13.99
N ALA A 522 -24.29 3.78 -13.97
CA ALA A 522 -23.41 3.19 -12.98
C ALA A 522 -21.96 3.69 -13.07
N ALA A 523 -21.49 4.00 -14.29
CA ALA A 523 -20.15 4.57 -14.51
C ALA A 523 -20.03 6.03 -14.06
N ASP A 524 -21.14 6.75 -14.03
CA ASP A 524 -21.22 8.17 -13.65
C ASP A 524 -21.63 8.35 -12.17
N ALA A 525 -21.79 7.26 -11.42
CA ALA A 525 -22.32 7.27 -10.06
C ALA A 525 -21.37 7.98 -9.09
N GLN A 526 -21.91 8.92 -8.31
CA GLN A 526 -21.15 9.63 -7.28
C GLN A 526 -22.06 10.10 -6.13
N GLY A 527 -21.55 9.98 -4.91
CA GLY A 527 -21.95 10.77 -3.76
C GLY A 527 -20.98 11.93 -3.54
N ARG A 528 -21.28 12.79 -2.56
CA ARG A 528 -20.39 13.87 -2.13
C ARG A 528 -20.60 14.24 -0.68
N VAL A 529 -19.51 14.35 0.08
CA VAL A 529 -19.50 15.02 1.39
C VAL A 529 -19.52 16.54 1.16
N GLU A 530 -20.56 17.21 1.65
CA GLU A 530 -20.68 18.68 1.57
C GLU A 530 -20.03 19.38 2.78
N ALA A 531 -20.08 18.72 3.93
CA ALA A 531 -19.56 19.25 5.18
C ALA A 531 -19.09 18.11 6.09
N ALA A 532 -17.96 18.32 6.76
CA ALA A 532 -17.46 17.50 7.86
C ALA A 532 -16.83 18.47 8.87
N LEU A 533 -17.52 18.74 9.98
CA LEU A 533 -17.17 19.80 10.90
C LEU A 533 -17.22 19.33 12.36
N GLU A 534 -16.15 19.58 13.10
CA GLU A 534 -16.12 19.40 14.56
C GLU A 534 -16.15 20.77 15.25
N ARG A 535 -17.06 20.98 16.21
CA ARG A 535 -17.15 22.21 17.00
C ARG A 535 -17.53 21.87 18.44
N GLN A 536 -16.63 22.19 19.38
CA GLN A 536 -16.87 22.07 20.82
C GLN A 536 -17.34 20.66 21.22
N GLY A 537 -16.73 19.62 20.66
CA GLY A 537 -17.08 18.21 20.93
C GLY A 537 -18.29 17.67 20.16
N MET A 538 -18.99 18.50 19.38
CA MET A 538 -20.05 18.06 18.47
C MET A 538 -19.51 17.90 17.05
N VAL A 539 -20.03 16.91 16.33
CA VAL A 539 -19.64 16.62 14.94
C VAL A 539 -20.85 16.77 14.04
N PHE A 540 -20.72 17.53 12.96
CA PHE A 540 -21.72 17.67 11.91
C PHE A 540 -21.16 17.17 10.58
N ILE A 541 -21.88 16.25 9.93
CA ILE A 541 -21.54 15.73 8.60
C ILE A 541 -22.78 15.86 7.72
N ARG A 542 -22.59 16.32 6.47
CA ARG A 542 -23.62 16.31 5.44
C ARG A 542 -23.09 15.65 4.17
N GLY A 543 -23.85 14.72 3.62
CA GLY A 543 -23.62 14.21 2.26
C GLY A 543 -24.81 14.43 1.34
N GLU A 544 -24.52 14.54 0.05
CA GLU A 544 -25.47 14.60 -1.06
C GLU A 544 -25.35 13.30 -1.87
N GLY A 545 -26.45 12.55 -1.95
CA GLY A 545 -26.49 11.22 -2.55
C GLY A 545 -27.28 11.15 -3.86
N GLN A 546 -27.88 12.25 -4.33
CA GLN A 546 -28.78 12.25 -5.50
C GLN A 546 -28.17 11.56 -6.73
N SER A 547 -26.90 11.83 -7.04
CA SER A 547 -26.22 11.31 -8.23
C SER A 547 -25.82 9.84 -8.15
N ALA A 548 -26.09 9.16 -7.03
CA ALA A 548 -25.98 7.71 -6.91
C ALA A 548 -27.27 6.98 -7.34
N TYR A 549 -28.36 7.71 -7.59
CA TYR A 549 -29.67 7.17 -7.95
C TYR A 549 -30.06 7.50 -9.38
N ASN A 550 -31.03 6.75 -9.92
CA ASN A 550 -31.51 6.96 -11.27
C ASN A 550 -32.19 8.34 -11.40
N PRO A 551 -31.78 9.21 -12.35
CA PRO A 551 -32.38 10.52 -12.54
C PRO A 551 -33.88 10.46 -12.89
N ASP A 552 -34.39 9.34 -13.42
CA ASP A 552 -35.82 9.18 -13.72
C ASP A 552 -36.70 9.08 -12.45
N LEU A 553 -36.10 8.87 -11.27
CA LEU A 553 -36.79 9.05 -9.98
C LEU A 553 -37.12 10.53 -9.70
N LYS A 554 -36.47 11.46 -10.41
CA LYS A 554 -36.62 12.91 -10.29
C LYS A 554 -36.51 13.40 -8.85
N ILE A 555 -35.49 12.87 -8.17
CA ILE A 555 -35.04 13.35 -6.87
C ILE A 555 -34.07 14.48 -7.18
N ARG A 556 -34.41 15.69 -6.72
CA ARG A 556 -33.62 16.90 -6.93
C ARG A 556 -32.45 16.98 -5.95
N SER A 557 -32.65 16.55 -4.70
CA SER A 557 -31.61 16.46 -3.68
C SER A 557 -31.94 15.34 -2.70
N PHE A 558 -30.93 14.58 -2.31
CA PHE A 558 -30.99 13.61 -1.22
C PHE A 558 -29.83 13.89 -0.25
N GLN A 559 -30.13 14.73 0.74
CA GLN A 559 -29.19 15.08 1.79
C GLN A 559 -29.35 14.14 2.98
N ARG A 560 -28.23 13.57 3.44
CA ARG A 560 -28.15 12.90 4.73
C ARG A 560 -27.28 13.73 5.67
N ASN A 561 -27.80 14.02 6.85
CA ASN A 561 -27.17 14.89 7.85
C ASN A 561 -26.94 14.09 9.13
N LEU A 562 -25.71 14.01 9.60
CA LEU A 562 -25.35 13.42 10.89
C LEU A 562 -24.92 14.53 11.83
N LEU A 563 -25.43 14.50 13.06
CA LEU A 563 -25.08 15.43 14.12
C LEU A 563 -24.85 14.65 15.42
N LEU A 564 -23.59 14.44 15.77
CA LEU A 564 -23.19 13.87 17.04
C LEU A 564 -23.25 14.95 18.11
N LEU A 565 -24.26 14.90 18.98
CA LEU A 565 -24.50 15.89 20.03
C LEU A 565 -23.70 15.59 21.30
N HIS A 566 -23.54 14.31 21.58
CA HIS A 566 -22.80 13.73 22.69
C HIS A 566 -22.17 12.42 22.17
N PRO A 567 -21.05 11.92 22.72
CA PRO A 567 -20.44 10.66 22.26
C PRO A 567 -21.43 9.50 22.18
N GLN A 568 -22.45 9.47 23.03
CA GLN A 568 -23.49 8.45 23.02
C GLN A 568 -24.83 8.91 22.43
N LEU A 569 -24.91 10.04 21.72
CA LEU A 569 -26.17 10.56 21.14
C LEU A 569 -25.93 11.16 19.75
N LEU A 570 -26.36 10.42 18.74
CA LEU A 570 -26.30 10.80 17.33
C LEU A 570 -27.71 11.10 16.81
N VAL A 571 -27.86 12.21 16.11
CA VAL A 571 -29.07 12.55 15.33
C VAL A 571 -28.73 12.42 13.84
N LEU A 572 -29.56 11.69 13.10
CA LEU A 572 -29.50 11.61 11.64
C LEU A 572 -30.77 12.25 11.06
N VAL A 573 -30.64 13.04 10.02
CA VAL A 573 -31.77 13.61 9.27
C VAL A 573 -31.58 13.37 7.78
N ASP A 574 -32.48 12.58 7.21
CA ASP A 574 -32.63 12.45 5.76
C ASP A 574 -33.58 13.53 5.25
N HIS A 575 -33.14 14.29 4.24
CA HIS A 575 -33.92 15.28 3.52
C HIS A 575 -33.99 14.91 2.04
N ILE A 576 -35.21 14.67 1.57
CA ILE A 576 -35.50 14.32 0.19
C ILE A 576 -36.30 15.49 -0.42
N HIS A 577 -35.78 16.04 -1.51
CA HIS A 577 -36.43 17.05 -2.33
C HIS A 577 -36.82 16.42 -3.67
N LEU A 578 -38.13 16.37 -3.95
CA LEU A 578 -38.67 15.82 -5.19
C LEU A 578 -38.96 16.92 -6.21
N GLU A 579 -38.75 16.62 -7.49
CA GLU A 579 -39.28 17.44 -8.58
C GLU A 579 -40.81 17.31 -8.70
N THR A 580 -41.46 18.27 -9.35
CA THR A 580 -42.94 18.40 -9.40
C THR A 580 -43.64 17.18 -9.99
N ASP A 581 -42.99 16.48 -10.91
CA ASP A 581 -43.51 15.31 -11.61
C ASP A 581 -42.73 14.03 -11.26
N SER A 582 -42.07 14.00 -10.11
CA SER A 582 -41.41 12.79 -9.60
C SER A 582 -42.41 11.63 -9.46
N PRO A 583 -42.07 10.43 -9.93
CA PRO A 583 -42.90 9.24 -9.74
C PRO A 583 -42.77 8.66 -8.32
N THR A 584 -41.75 9.05 -7.55
CA THR A 584 -41.42 8.45 -6.25
C THR A 584 -42.47 8.79 -5.18
N ARG A 585 -42.84 7.80 -4.39
CA ARG A 585 -43.91 7.86 -3.37
C ARG A 585 -43.48 7.38 -1.99
N ALA A 586 -42.42 6.59 -1.88
CA ALA A 586 -41.91 6.14 -0.58
C ALA A 586 -40.38 5.94 -0.61
N MET A 587 -39.79 6.00 0.58
CA MET A 587 -38.41 5.65 0.86
C MET A 587 -38.35 4.50 1.86
N SER A 588 -37.28 3.71 1.82
CA SER A 588 -36.99 2.63 2.77
C SER A 588 -35.51 2.73 3.16
N ALA A 589 -35.26 3.08 4.43
CA ALA A 589 -33.93 3.26 4.99
C ALA A 589 -33.50 2.00 5.77
N PHE A 590 -32.28 1.52 5.53
CA PHE A 590 -31.72 0.34 6.17
C PHE A 590 -30.67 0.71 7.21
N PHE A 591 -30.64 -0.04 8.31
CA PHE A 591 -29.64 0.08 9.38
C PHE A 591 -29.20 -1.30 9.84
N HIS A 592 -27.91 -1.56 9.87
CA HIS A 592 -27.34 -2.89 10.04
C HIS A 592 -26.61 -3.08 11.36
N ASN A 593 -26.65 -4.31 11.87
CA ASN A 593 -25.73 -4.80 12.88
C ASN A 593 -25.36 -6.24 12.51
N THR A 594 -24.09 -6.45 12.19
CA THR A 594 -23.62 -7.73 11.65
C THR A 594 -23.65 -8.83 12.70
N ASP A 595 -23.45 -8.49 13.97
CA ASP A 595 -23.30 -9.47 15.05
C ASP A 595 -24.58 -9.70 15.86
N LEU A 596 -25.35 -8.63 16.11
CA LEU A 596 -26.48 -8.62 17.04
C LEU A 596 -27.80 -8.37 16.32
N SER A 597 -28.83 -9.15 16.67
CA SER A 597 -30.18 -8.96 16.16
C SER A 597 -30.88 -7.80 16.84
N PHE A 598 -31.58 -6.98 16.05
CA PHE A 598 -32.43 -5.91 16.54
C PHE A 598 -33.71 -6.44 17.21
N GLN A 599 -34.18 -5.72 18.21
CA GLN A 599 -35.45 -5.93 18.90
C GLN A 599 -36.32 -4.68 18.80
N GLU A 600 -37.64 -4.85 18.77
CA GLU A 600 -38.59 -3.75 18.62
C GLU A 600 -38.63 -2.85 19.88
N ALA A 601 -38.69 -1.54 19.68
CA ALA A 601 -38.97 -0.57 20.74
C ALA A 601 -40.09 0.38 20.34
N LYS A 602 -40.83 0.90 21.34
CA LYS A 602 -41.83 1.95 21.14
C LYS A 602 -42.01 2.75 22.42
N ILE A 603 -41.97 4.07 22.32
CA ILE A 603 -42.19 5.01 23.44
C ILE A 603 -43.09 6.14 22.94
N ASP A 604 -44.18 6.43 23.64
CA ASP A 604 -45.10 7.54 23.35
C ASP A 604 -45.55 7.64 21.88
N GLY A 605 -45.76 6.49 21.23
CA GLY A 605 -46.17 6.41 19.83
C GLY A 605 -45.02 6.46 18.82
N VAL A 606 -43.80 6.75 19.24
CA VAL A 606 -42.58 6.74 18.42
C VAL A 606 -41.99 5.34 18.38
N HIS A 607 -41.89 4.77 17.18
CA HIS A 607 -41.29 3.45 16.95
C HIS A 607 -39.76 3.56 16.93
N GLY A 608 -39.14 2.45 17.32
CA GLY A 608 -37.71 2.31 17.42
C GLY A 608 -37.27 0.85 17.36
N ALA A 609 -35.96 0.66 17.48
CA ALA A 609 -35.32 -0.63 17.61
C ALA A 609 -34.14 -0.53 18.58
N PHE A 610 -33.67 -1.66 19.10
CA PHE A 610 -32.46 -1.68 19.92
C PHE A 610 -31.71 -3.00 19.77
N VAL A 611 -30.41 -2.98 20.08
CA VAL A 611 -29.60 -4.18 20.32
C VAL A 611 -29.14 -4.20 21.78
N ARG A 612 -28.80 -5.38 22.30
CA ARG A 612 -28.22 -5.53 23.64
C ARG A 612 -26.79 -6.01 23.55
N HIS A 613 -25.89 -5.27 24.19
CA HIS A 613 -24.51 -5.69 24.40
C HIS A 613 -24.34 -5.98 25.90
N GLY A 614 -24.34 -7.27 26.27
CA GLY A 614 -24.56 -7.65 27.66
C GLY A 614 -25.96 -7.21 28.13
N GLU A 615 -26.03 -6.53 29.26
CA GLU A 615 -27.29 -5.96 29.78
C GLU A 615 -27.65 -4.60 29.19
N ASP A 616 -26.70 -3.93 28.54
CA ASP A 616 -26.82 -2.56 28.10
C ASP A 616 -27.56 -2.43 26.76
N PRO A 617 -28.68 -1.68 26.71
CA PRO A 617 -29.41 -1.46 25.47
C PRO A 617 -28.87 -0.26 24.69
N TYR A 618 -28.58 -0.47 23.41
CA TYR A 618 -28.27 0.59 22.43
C TYR A 618 -29.49 0.79 21.55
N LYS A 619 -30.09 1.98 21.58
CA LYS A 619 -31.44 2.25 21.10
C LYS A 619 -31.45 3.21 19.92
N MET A 620 -32.41 3.04 19.04
CA MET A 620 -32.72 3.99 17.98
C MET A 620 -34.23 4.24 17.87
N PHE A 621 -34.62 5.47 17.56
CA PHE A 621 -36.02 5.86 17.35
C PHE A 621 -36.12 6.80 16.15
N TRP A 622 -37.26 6.83 15.49
CA TRP A 622 -37.44 7.63 14.28
C TRP A 622 -38.84 8.22 14.16
N MET A 623 -38.93 9.37 13.50
CA MET A 623 -40.19 9.96 13.05
C MET A 623 -39.92 10.96 11.92
N ASP A 624 -40.95 11.26 11.14
CA ASP A 624 -40.91 12.33 10.16
C ASP A 624 -41.22 13.71 10.76
N ASP A 625 -41.06 14.76 9.96
CA ASP A 625 -41.32 16.15 10.35
C ASP A 625 -42.80 16.50 10.64
N ARG A 626 -43.73 15.53 10.53
CA ARG A 626 -45.13 15.63 10.96
C ARG A 626 -45.42 14.79 12.22
N GLY A 627 -44.41 14.15 12.80
CA GLY A 627 -44.54 13.26 13.94
C GLY A 627 -45.05 11.86 13.58
N PHE A 628 -45.14 11.52 12.29
CA PHE A 628 -45.49 10.17 11.87
C PHE A 628 -44.28 9.25 12.07
N SER A 629 -44.50 8.12 12.73
CA SER A 629 -43.49 7.10 13.01
C SER A 629 -44.10 5.73 12.71
N GLU A 630 -43.65 5.09 11.64
CA GLU A 630 -44.11 3.75 11.26
C GLU A 630 -43.25 2.67 11.92
N LYS A 631 -43.86 1.50 12.19
CA LYS A 631 -43.13 0.34 12.71
C LYS A 631 -42.16 -0.17 11.64
N GLY A 632 -40.88 -0.25 11.99
CA GLY A 632 -39.83 -0.79 11.13
C GLY A 632 -39.91 -2.32 11.03
N VAL A 633 -39.40 -2.87 9.93
CA VAL A 633 -39.26 -4.32 9.72
C VAL A 633 -37.88 -4.74 10.19
N LEU A 634 -37.83 -5.68 11.14
CA LEU A 634 -36.59 -6.28 11.62
C LEU A 634 -36.34 -7.60 10.90
N GLY A 635 -35.10 -7.88 10.55
CA GLY A 635 -34.78 -9.12 9.86
C GLY A 635 -33.30 -9.49 9.87
N TYR A 636 -33.01 -10.65 9.30
CA TYR A 636 -31.66 -11.12 9.01
C TYR A 636 -31.59 -11.50 7.54
N TRP A 637 -30.61 -10.97 6.82
CA TRP A 637 -30.37 -11.32 5.43
C TRP A 637 -29.22 -12.33 5.33
N ASN A 638 -29.50 -13.53 4.84
CA ASN A 638 -28.47 -14.55 4.60
C ASN A 638 -27.71 -14.30 3.30
N TYR A 639 -26.39 -14.44 3.34
CA TYR A 639 -25.59 -14.39 2.12
C TYR A 639 -25.63 -15.69 1.32
N PRO A 640 -25.60 -15.61 -0.02
CA PRO A 640 -25.49 -16.79 -0.87
C PRO A 640 -24.23 -17.61 -0.55
N ARG A 641 -24.24 -18.90 -0.90
CA ARG A 641 -23.03 -19.73 -0.84
C ARG A 641 -21.94 -19.11 -1.70
N GLY A 642 -20.71 -19.09 -1.18
CA GLY A 642 -19.53 -18.52 -1.85
C GLY A 642 -19.02 -17.23 -1.21
N TYR A 643 -19.82 -16.57 -0.37
CA TYR A 643 -19.35 -15.48 0.49
C TYR A 643 -18.78 -16.02 1.81
N PRO A 644 -17.77 -15.36 2.40
CA PRO A 644 -17.10 -15.85 3.61
C PRO A 644 -17.89 -15.59 4.91
N TYR A 645 -18.92 -14.74 4.86
CA TYR A 645 -19.76 -14.39 6.01
C TYR A 645 -21.20 -14.83 5.82
N ASN A 646 -21.90 -15.02 6.93
CA ASN A 646 -23.26 -15.56 6.93
C ASN A 646 -24.32 -14.54 6.48
N GLY A 647 -24.08 -13.23 6.65
CA GLY A 647 -25.09 -12.20 6.45
C GLY A 647 -25.07 -11.11 7.51
N SER A 648 -26.17 -10.35 7.62
CA SER A 648 -26.32 -9.25 8.57
C SER A 648 -27.76 -9.12 9.07
N ASN A 649 -27.91 -8.71 10.34
CA ASN A 649 -29.19 -8.24 10.87
C ASN A 649 -29.46 -6.81 10.38
N TYR A 650 -30.72 -6.45 10.21
CA TYR A 650 -31.11 -5.13 9.76
C TYR A 650 -32.44 -4.65 10.37
N VAL A 651 -32.59 -3.32 10.38
CA VAL A 651 -33.85 -2.60 10.53
C VAL A 651 -34.16 -1.92 9.20
N ASN A 652 -35.35 -2.13 8.66
CA ASN A 652 -35.89 -1.42 7.50
C ASN A 652 -36.99 -0.45 7.98
N VAL A 653 -36.76 0.84 7.80
CA VAL A 653 -37.72 1.91 8.12
C VAL A 653 -38.28 2.48 6.82
N THR A 654 -39.55 2.18 6.55
CA THR A 654 -40.27 2.71 5.38
C THR A 654 -41.05 3.96 5.74
N MET A 655 -41.02 4.97 4.86
CA MET A 655 -41.73 6.25 5.04
C MET A 655 -42.36 6.71 3.72
N PRO A 656 -43.60 7.23 3.73
CA PRO A 656 -44.19 7.88 2.56
C PRO A 656 -43.49 9.21 2.28
N LEU A 657 -43.19 9.46 1.00
CA LEU A 657 -42.63 10.74 0.55
C LEU A 657 -43.75 11.75 0.27
N ARG A 658 -43.57 12.95 0.80
CA ARG A 658 -44.38 14.14 0.56
C ARG A 658 -43.67 15.08 -0.42
N TYR A 659 -44.45 15.65 -1.32
CA TYR A 659 -44.01 16.73 -2.18
C TYR A 659 -44.12 18.10 -1.47
N PRO A 660 -43.16 19.02 -1.65
CA PRO A 660 -41.86 18.82 -2.32
C PRO A 660 -40.79 18.20 -1.41
N HIS A 661 -40.95 18.30 -0.09
CA HIS A 661 -39.93 17.91 0.88
C HIS A 661 -40.44 16.80 1.80
N THR A 662 -39.60 15.79 2.00
CA THR A 662 -39.75 14.80 3.07
C THR A 662 -38.52 14.83 3.95
N ARG A 663 -38.73 14.91 5.26
CA ARG A 663 -37.65 14.96 6.25
C ARG A 663 -37.95 13.95 7.35
N VAL A 664 -37.00 13.05 7.58
CA VAL A 664 -37.11 11.98 8.57
C VAL A 664 -35.91 12.08 9.47
N ALA A 665 -36.15 12.11 10.79
CA ALA A 665 -35.08 12.09 11.76
C ALA A 665 -35.05 10.78 12.53
N TYR A 666 -33.82 10.38 12.83
CA TYR A 666 -33.48 9.19 13.57
C TYR A 666 -32.57 9.64 14.72
N ILE A 667 -32.80 9.14 15.92
CA ILE A 667 -31.89 9.30 17.05
C ILE A 667 -31.30 7.95 17.40
N PHE A 668 -30.01 7.91 17.69
CA PHE A 668 -29.26 6.72 18.10
C PHE A 668 -28.56 7.05 19.41
N PHE A 669 -28.72 6.21 20.41
CA PHE A 669 -28.08 6.45 21.69
C PHE A 669 -27.68 5.21 22.48
N GLY A 670 -26.57 5.35 23.19
CA GLY A 670 -26.02 4.35 24.09
C GLY A 670 -26.67 4.36 25.47
N PRO A 671 -26.27 3.42 26.35
CA PRO A 671 -26.88 3.23 27.67
C PRO A 671 -26.68 4.42 28.62
N GLY A 672 -25.66 5.26 28.39
CA GLY A 672 -25.37 6.43 29.23
C GLY A 672 -26.26 7.65 28.95
N VAL A 673 -27.23 7.56 28.03
CA VAL A 673 -28.12 8.67 27.67
C VAL A 673 -29.57 8.23 27.84
N ASP A 674 -30.34 8.99 28.63
CA ASP A 674 -31.78 8.79 28.78
C ASP A 674 -32.55 9.91 28.05
N VAL A 675 -33.13 9.57 26.90
CA VAL A 675 -33.91 10.51 26.09
C VAL A 675 -35.35 10.59 26.61
N GLN A 676 -35.74 11.77 27.07
CA GLN A 676 -37.06 12.04 27.67
C GLN A 676 -38.07 12.62 26.68
N SER A 677 -37.60 13.38 25.68
CA SER A 677 -38.47 13.92 24.64
C SER A 677 -37.74 14.03 23.31
N PHE A 678 -38.44 13.76 22.21
CA PHE A 678 -37.94 13.88 20.85
C PHE A 678 -39.10 14.33 19.96
N SER A 679 -38.97 15.52 19.36
CA SER A 679 -40.00 16.06 18.47
C SER A 679 -39.40 16.94 17.38
N LEU A 680 -40.11 17.03 16.25
CA LEU A 680 -39.70 17.80 15.10
C LEU A 680 -40.76 18.82 14.70
N ARG A 681 -40.29 19.94 14.17
CA ARG A 681 -41.09 20.90 13.43
C ARG A 681 -40.31 21.36 12.23
N ALA A 682 -40.93 21.48 11.07
CA ALA A 682 -40.22 21.93 9.88
C ALA A 682 -41.04 22.93 9.08
N ASP A 683 -40.33 23.82 8.40
CA ASP A 683 -40.89 24.79 7.45
C ASP A 683 -40.39 24.49 6.02
N ALA A 684 -40.43 25.45 5.10
CA ALA A 684 -39.95 25.20 3.73
C ALA A 684 -38.43 25.01 3.64
N ASN A 685 -37.64 25.61 4.55
CA ASN A 685 -36.20 25.77 4.41
C ASN A 685 -35.37 25.11 5.53
N ARG A 686 -36.01 24.72 6.64
CA ARG A 686 -35.33 24.11 7.79
C ARG A 686 -36.16 23.07 8.52
N VAL A 687 -35.47 22.24 9.31
CA VAL A 687 -36.02 21.37 10.34
C VAL A 687 -35.51 21.85 11.69
N ASP A 688 -36.43 22.02 12.64
CA ASP A 688 -36.17 22.29 14.03
C ASP A 688 -36.42 20.99 14.81
N ILE A 689 -35.41 20.48 15.51
CA ILE A 689 -35.49 19.26 16.33
C ILE A 689 -35.34 19.67 17.79
N TYR A 690 -36.30 19.25 18.61
CA TYR A 690 -36.29 19.44 20.06
C TYR A 690 -36.06 18.09 20.72
N LEU A 691 -34.95 17.97 21.45
CA LEU A 691 -34.51 16.74 22.07
C LEU A 691 -34.11 17.05 23.52
N ALA A 692 -34.75 16.41 24.48
CA ALA A 692 -34.38 16.53 25.89
C ALA A 692 -33.89 15.18 26.41
N THR A 693 -32.76 15.21 27.11
CA THR A 693 -32.30 14.10 27.95
C THR A 693 -32.55 14.43 29.41
N ASN A 694 -32.27 13.48 30.31
CA ASN A 694 -32.24 13.71 31.74
C ASN A 694 -31.24 14.81 32.18
N GLU A 695 -30.24 15.14 31.36
CA GLU A 695 -29.17 16.10 31.69
C GLU A 695 -29.22 17.38 30.87
N HIS A 696 -29.58 17.31 29.59
CA HIS A 696 -29.41 18.39 28.63
C HIS A 696 -30.63 18.59 27.75
N THR A 697 -30.86 19.84 27.37
CA THR A 697 -31.88 20.22 26.37
C THR A 697 -31.21 20.71 25.09
N TYR A 698 -31.52 20.06 23.97
CA TYR A 698 -31.00 20.38 22.64
C TYR A 698 -32.11 20.94 21.76
N THR A 699 -31.87 22.11 21.16
CA THR A 699 -32.64 22.63 20.04
C THR A 699 -31.75 22.75 18.82
N ILE A 700 -32.05 21.96 17.78
CA ILE A 700 -31.23 21.83 16.59
C ILE A 700 -31.97 22.48 15.43
N TYR A 701 -31.35 23.46 14.78
CA TYR A 701 -31.84 24.10 13.58
C TYR A 701 -31.02 23.63 12.40
N LEU A 702 -31.58 22.78 11.56
CA LEU A 702 -30.94 22.24 10.37
C LEU A 702 -31.48 22.92 9.11
N LEU A 703 -30.62 23.61 8.37
CA LEU A 703 -31.01 24.26 7.11
C LEU A 703 -30.92 23.25 5.97
N THR A 704 -32.06 22.93 5.38
CA THR A 704 -32.16 21.91 4.31
C THR A 704 -32.33 22.53 2.92
N GLY A 705 -32.69 23.81 2.83
CA GLY A 705 -32.86 24.49 1.54
C GLY A 705 -31.55 24.59 0.73
N GLU A 706 -31.65 24.38 -0.58
CA GLU A 706 -30.52 24.50 -1.52
C GLU A 706 -29.98 25.94 -1.60
N VAL A 707 -30.89 26.92 -1.63
CA VAL A 707 -30.55 28.35 -1.61
C VAL A 707 -31.00 28.93 -0.28
N THR A 708 -30.08 29.05 0.68
CA THR A 708 -30.33 29.77 1.93
C THR A 708 -29.52 31.05 1.97
N ASN A 709 -30.18 32.18 2.23
CA ASN A 709 -29.49 33.46 2.49
C ASN A 709 -28.67 33.44 3.79
N LYS A 710 -28.78 32.36 4.57
CA LYS A 710 -28.06 32.17 5.83
C LYS A 710 -26.77 31.39 5.60
N PRO A 711 -25.62 31.85 6.12
CA PRO A 711 -24.31 31.22 5.90
C PRO A 711 -24.09 29.96 6.75
N LEU A 712 -25.14 29.22 7.10
CA LEU A 712 -25.10 28.12 8.07
C LEU A 712 -25.61 26.81 7.46
N PHE A 713 -25.01 25.69 7.85
CA PHE A 713 -25.58 24.35 7.67
C PHE A 713 -26.52 23.99 8.82
N ALA A 714 -26.04 24.14 10.06
CA ALA A 714 -26.78 23.81 11.26
C ALA A 714 -26.43 24.73 12.44
N MET A 715 -27.32 24.84 13.41
CA MET A 715 -27.10 25.50 14.70
C MET A 715 -27.69 24.64 15.80
N VAL A 716 -26.94 24.45 16.88
CA VAL A 716 -27.38 23.70 18.07
C VAL A 716 -27.39 24.66 19.25
N LEU A 717 -28.53 24.72 19.95
CA LEU A 717 -28.63 25.32 21.28
C LEU A 717 -28.65 24.19 22.30
N VAL A 718 -27.62 24.09 23.14
CA VAL A 718 -27.55 23.16 24.27
C VAL A 718 -27.58 23.97 25.56
N ASP A 719 -28.63 23.84 26.35
CA ASP A 719 -28.82 24.60 27.61
C ASP A 719 -28.49 26.10 27.49
N GLN A 720 -29.01 26.72 26.42
CA GLN A 720 -28.77 28.13 26.03
C GLN A 720 -27.39 28.46 25.42
N LYS A 721 -26.45 27.50 25.37
CA LYS A 721 -25.18 27.66 24.66
C LYS A 721 -25.34 27.39 23.17
N LYS A 722 -24.90 28.34 22.34
CA LYS A 722 -25.02 28.28 20.89
C LYS A 722 -23.76 27.72 20.23
N ILE A 723 -23.92 26.67 19.43
CA ILE A 723 -22.90 26.07 18.56
C ILE A 723 -23.39 26.17 17.12
N VAL A 724 -22.50 26.53 16.20
CA VAL A 724 -22.85 26.85 14.81
C VAL A 724 -21.91 26.12 13.86
N PHE A 725 -22.49 25.56 12.80
CA PHE A 725 -21.80 24.91 11.69
C PHE A 725 -22.00 25.76 10.43
N GLU A 726 -20.95 26.48 10.03
CA GLU A 726 -21.01 27.47 8.95
C GLU A 726 -20.70 26.86 7.58
N LYS A 727 -21.32 27.40 6.52
CA LYS A 727 -21.09 26.95 5.13
C LYS A 727 -19.68 27.26 4.63
N ALA A 728 -19.08 28.35 5.10
CA ALA A 728 -17.73 28.75 4.70
C ALA A 728 -16.63 27.75 5.12
N ALA A 729 -16.92 26.90 6.10
CA ALA A 729 -16.02 25.83 6.55
C ALA A 729 -16.32 24.47 5.89
N GLY A 730 -17.25 24.43 4.92
CA GLY A 730 -17.58 23.22 4.16
C GLY A 730 -16.41 22.69 3.34
N VAL A 731 -16.59 21.49 2.80
CA VAL A 731 -15.55 20.82 2.01
C VAL A 731 -15.35 21.56 0.67
N LEU A 732 -14.09 21.84 0.32
CA LEU A 732 -13.71 22.34 -0.99
C LEU A 732 -13.38 21.16 -1.91
N ASN A 733 -13.85 21.24 -3.15
CA ASN A 733 -13.51 20.25 -4.19
C ASN A 733 -12.33 20.75 -4.99
N ASP A 734 -11.12 20.30 -4.63
CA ASP A 734 -9.96 20.43 -5.50
C ASP A 734 -9.81 19.16 -6.34
N THR A 735 -9.26 19.29 -7.55
CA THR A 735 -8.94 18.14 -8.39
C THR A 735 -7.44 18.14 -8.68
N PRO A 736 -6.73 17.05 -8.42
CA PRO A 736 -5.33 16.93 -8.78
C PRO A 736 -5.10 17.12 -10.28
N GLU A 737 -4.08 17.89 -10.63
CA GLU A 737 -3.61 18.01 -12.01
C GLU A 737 -3.04 16.69 -12.52
N GLU A 738 -2.91 16.54 -13.84
CA GLU A 738 -2.23 15.38 -14.42
C GLU A 738 -0.73 15.46 -14.16
N VAL A 739 -0.09 14.33 -13.80
CA VAL A 739 1.36 14.29 -13.62
C VAL A 739 2.07 14.65 -14.93
N GLU A 740 2.92 15.67 -14.87
CA GLU A 740 3.67 16.15 -16.03
C GLU A 740 4.63 15.07 -16.55
N GLU A 741 4.73 14.96 -17.88
CA GLU A 741 5.62 14.00 -18.55
C GLU A 741 5.47 12.54 -18.06
N TYR A 742 4.26 12.13 -17.64
CA TYR A 742 3.98 10.82 -17.05
C TYR A 742 4.55 9.61 -17.83
N VAL A 743 4.62 9.69 -19.17
CA VAL A 743 5.25 8.65 -20.00
C VAL A 743 6.76 8.57 -19.77
N ASN A 744 7.44 9.72 -19.68
CA ASN A 744 8.88 9.79 -19.48
C ASN A 744 9.27 9.25 -18.10
N VAL A 745 8.47 9.52 -17.06
CA VAL A 745 8.69 8.98 -15.71
C VAL A 745 8.80 7.45 -15.74
N VAL A 746 7.86 6.78 -16.42
CA VAL A 746 7.86 5.32 -16.55
C VAL A 746 9.02 4.82 -17.40
N GLU A 747 9.29 5.48 -18.53
CA GLU A 747 10.40 5.09 -19.42
C GLU A 747 11.77 5.24 -18.75
N ASP A 748 11.97 6.29 -17.95
CA ASP A 748 13.19 6.51 -17.18
C ASP A 748 13.39 5.40 -16.15
N ASN A 749 12.36 5.05 -15.37
CA ASN A 749 12.44 3.95 -14.40
C ASN A 749 12.70 2.58 -15.07
N LEU A 750 12.14 2.35 -16.26
CA LEU A 750 12.42 1.13 -17.04
C LEU A 750 13.90 1.01 -17.45
N GLN A 751 14.61 2.12 -17.65
CA GLN A 751 16.03 2.09 -18.02
C GLN A 751 16.95 1.59 -16.89
N HIS A 752 16.48 1.59 -15.64
CA HIS A 752 17.28 1.15 -14.50
C HIS A 752 17.54 -0.37 -14.48
N ALA A 753 16.64 -1.17 -15.05
CA ALA A 753 16.77 -2.62 -15.05
C ALA A 753 17.93 -3.10 -15.94
N LYS A 754 18.03 -2.57 -17.16
CA LYS A 754 18.95 -3.08 -18.19
C LYS A 754 20.43 -3.10 -17.77
N PRO A 755 21.00 -2.05 -17.13
CA PRO A 755 22.37 -2.08 -16.63
C PRO A 755 22.65 -3.21 -15.63
N VAL A 756 21.68 -3.53 -14.75
CA VAL A 756 21.81 -4.62 -13.77
C VAL A 756 21.93 -5.97 -14.46
N PHE A 757 21.09 -6.22 -15.47
CA PHE A 757 21.15 -7.44 -16.28
C PHE A 757 22.46 -7.54 -17.08
N GLN A 758 22.94 -6.44 -17.66
CA GLN A 758 24.23 -6.41 -18.36
C GLN A 758 25.42 -6.66 -17.42
N GLN A 759 25.37 -6.15 -16.19
CA GLN A 759 26.42 -6.40 -15.20
C GLN A 759 26.44 -7.87 -14.77
N LEU A 760 25.28 -8.47 -14.53
CA LEU A 760 25.14 -9.89 -14.27
C LEU A 760 25.70 -10.74 -15.41
N GLU A 761 25.36 -10.42 -16.66
CA GLU A 761 25.89 -11.09 -17.84
C GLU A 761 27.43 -11.07 -17.84
N ARG A 762 28.04 -9.91 -17.58
CA ARG A 762 29.51 -9.77 -17.47
C ARG A 762 30.09 -10.63 -16.35
N HIS A 763 29.46 -10.67 -15.17
CA HIS A 763 29.92 -11.49 -14.06
C HIS A 763 29.88 -12.99 -14.38
N ILE A 764 28.79 -13.45 -14.99
CA ILE A 764 28.66 -14.86 -15.35
C ILE A 764 29.69 -15.22 -16.44
N LEU A 765 29.82 -14.42 -17.50
CA LEU A 765 30.84 -14.62 -18.54
C LEU A 765 32.26 -14.66 -17.97
N GLY A 766 32.57 -13.78 -17.01
CA GLY A 766 33.85 -13.75 -16.29
C GLY A 766 34.14 -15.00 -15.47
N ARG A 767 33.11 -15.63 -14.85
CA ARG A 767 33.24 -16.91 -14.13
C ARG A 767 33.37 -18.11 -15.09
N VAL A 768 32.68 -18.05 -16.23
CA VAL A 768 32.66 -19.12 -17.24
C VAL A 768 34.01 -19.29 -17.93
N LEU A 769 34.71 -18.20 -18.25
CA LEU A 769 36.07 -18.23 -18.80
C LEU A 769 37.12 -18.88 -17.89
N ASN A 770 36.77 -19.16 -16.62
CA ASN A 770 37.64 -19.76 -15.60
C ASN A 770 37.30 -21.23 -15.25
N THR A 771 36.33 -21.88 -15.91
CA THR A 771 35.86 -23.23 -15.53
C THR A 771 35.74 -24.24 -16.68
N ALA A 772 35.92 -25.54 -16.38
CA ALA A 772 35.84 -26.64 -17.34
C ALA A 772 34.41 -26.93 -17.88
N SER A 773 33.36 -26.33 -17.27
CA SER A 773 31.96 -26.46 -17.71
C SER A 773 31.51 -25.37 -18.69
N PHE A 774 32.47 -24.75 -19.39
CA PHE A 774 32.30 -23.58 -20.27
C PHE A 774 31.08 -23.68 -21.21
N ARG A 775 30.90 -24.84 -21.86
CA ARG A 775 29.87 -25.03 -22.89
C ARG A 775 28.43 -24.95 -22.34
N LYS A 776 28.13 -25.60 -21.21
CA LYS A 776 26.77 -25.64 -20.64
C LYS A 776 26.32 -24.27 -20.13
N THR A 777 27.24 -23.47 -19.61
CA THR A 777 26.92 -22.11 -19.12
C THR A 777 26.87 -21.10 -20.27
N ALA A 778 27.72 -21.24 -21.28
CA ALA A 778 27.64 -20.44 -22.50
C ALA A 778 26.35 -20.73 -23.29
N GLU A 779 25.91 -21.99 -23.38
CA GLU A 779 24.63 -22.38 -24.00
C GLU A 779 23.40 -21.80 -23.24
N ARG A 780 23.51 -21.62 -21.92
CA ARG A 780 22.46 -20.98 -21.10
C ARG A 780 22.39 -19.46 -21.31
N LEU A 781 23.52 -18.78 -21.45
CA LEU A 781 23.59 -17.33 -21.65
C LEU A 781 23.25 -16.92 -23.08
N LEU A 782 23.76 -17.66 -24.07
CA LEU A 782 23.74 -17.31 -25.48
C LEU A 782 22.64 -18.01 -26.28
N GLN A 783 21.53 -18.41 -25.65
CA GLN A 783 20.41 -19.02 -26.38
C GLN A 783 19.81 -17.98 -27.35
N PHE A 784 20.34 -17.89 -28.58
CA PHE A 784 19.76 -17.05 -29.61
C PHE A 784 18.61 -17.79 -30.28
N SER A 785 17.66 -17.05 -30.87
CA SER A 785 16.60 -17.62 -31.72
C SER A 785 17.14 -18.43 -32.90
N ASP A 786 18.43 -18.28 -33.24
CA ASP A 786 19.15 -19.02 -34.27
C ASP A 786 20.22 -19.91 -33.64
N LYS A 787 19.99 -21.23 -33.65
CA LYS A 787 20.92 -22.25 -33.11
C LYS A 787 22.30 -22.18 -33.77
N LYS A 788 22.38 -21.77 -35.04
CA LYS A 788 23.64 -21.70 -35.80
C LYS A 788 24.51 -20.54 -35.33
N LYS A 789 23.91 -19.38 -35.02
CA LYS A 789 24.61 -18.23 -34.43
C LYS A 789 25.06 -18.48 -32.99
N THR A 790 24.25 -19.23 -32.24
CA THR A 790 24.61 -19.70 -30.89
C THR A 790 25.87 -20.57 -30.93
N GLU A 791 25.93 -21.55 -31.83
CA GLU A 791 27.13 -22.36 -32.02
C GLU A 791 28.33 -21.55 -32.52
N GLU A 792 28.17 -20.67 -33.51
CA GLU A 792 29.28 -19.83 -34.01
C GLU A 792 29.85 -18.88 -32.94
N ALA A 793 28.99 -18.32 -32.08
CA ALA A 793 29.42 -17.48 -30.96
C ALA A 793 30.16 -18.28 -29.89
N ILE A 794 29.64 -19.47 -29.54
CA ILE A 794 30.29 -20.40 -28.61
C ILE A 794 31.65 -20.84 -29.16
N GLU A 795 31.74 -21.20 -30.45
CA GLU A 795 33.00 -21.58 -31.12
C GLU A 795 34.01 -20.43 -31.16
N LYS A 796 33.59 -19.20 -31.46
CA LYS A 796 34.47 -18.01 -31.40
C LYS A 796 35.03 -17.80 -30.00
N MET A 797 34.21 -17.94 -28.96
CA MET A 797 34.69 -17.82 -27.57
C MET A 797 35.65 -18.95 -27.19
N PHE A 798 35.41 -20.18 -27.66
CA PHE A 798 36.32 -21.33 -27.50
C PHE A 798 37.67 -21.10 -28.21
N ALA A 799 37.67 -20.49 -29.40
CA ALA A 799 38.88 -20.18 -30.15
C ALA A 799 39.73 -19.10 -29.47
N LEU A 800 39.10 -18.11 -28.82
CA LEU A 800 39.77 -17.05 -28.06
C LEU A 800 40.42 -17.58 -26.77
N THR A 801 39.74 -18.48 -26.04
CA THR A 801 40.32 -19.15 -24.85
C THR A 801 41.51 -20.05 -25.20
N LYS A 802 41.44 -20.78 -26.34
CA LYS A 802 42.56 -21.61 -26.83
C LYS A 802 43.80 -20.81 -27.21
N LYS A 803 43.65 -19.56 -27.71
CA LYS A 803 44.76 -18.71 -28.14
C LYS A 803 45.64 -18.16 -26.99
N GLN A 804 45.15 -18.12 -25.75
CA GLN A 804 45.89 -17.55 -24.60
C GLN A 804 46.52 -18.58 -23.64
N GLY A 805 46.43 -19.89 -23.92
CA GLY A 805 47.02 -20.97 -23.10
C GLY A 805 48.56 -21.02 -23.02
N LYS A 806 49.29 -20.00 -23.49
CA LYS A 806 50.76 -19.93 -23.45
C LYS A 806 51.24 -18.56 -22.98
N GLY A 807 51.29 -18.33 -21.66
CA GLY A 807 51.99 -17.16 -21.09
C GLY A 807 51.72 -16.93 -19.61
N LYS A 808 52.79 -16.75 -18.82
CA LYS A 808 52.74 -16.43 -17.37
C LYS A 808 52.26 -14.99 -17.15
N GLY A 809 50.94 -14.78 -17.21
CA GLY A 809 50.26 -13.50 -16.92
C GLY A 809 48.73 -13.57 -16.86
N ALA A 810 48.16 -14.78 -16.74
CA ALA A 810 46.79 -15.08 -17.15
C ALA A 810 45.66 -14.47 -16.29
N LYS A 811 45.85 -14.20 -14.99
CA LYS A 811 44.73 -13.78 -14.11
C LYS A 811 44.24 -12.34 -14.32
N LYS A 812 45.11 -11.40 -14.72
CA LYS A 812 44.72 -10.00 -15.00
C LYS A 812 44.21 -9.80 -16.44
N ALA A 813 44.65 -10.63 -17.38
CA ALA A 813 44.25 -10.57 -18.78
C ALA A 813 42.87 -11.21 -19.05
N LEU A 814 42.48 -12.27 -18.31
CA LEU A 814 41.16 -12.90 -18.46
C LEU A 814 39.98 -12.02 -18.01
N GLY A 815 40.17 -11.19 -16.97
CA GLY A 815 39.14 -10.24 -16.53
C GLY A 815 38.85 -9.14 -17.57
N ASN A 816 39.87 -8.70 -18.31
CA ASN A 816 39.71 -7.79 -19.44
C ASN A 816 39.07 -8.47 -20.66
N LEU A 817 39.30 -9.77 -20.87
CA LEU A 817 38.71 -10.52 -21.98
C LEU A 817 37.19 -10.66 -21.85
N GLY A 818 36.65 -10.87 -20.64
CA GLY A 818 35.19 -10.89 -20.41
C GLY A 818 34.53 -9.54 -20.69
N LYS A 819 35.26 -8.44 -20.44
CA LYS A 819 34.85 -7.07 -20.75
C LYS A 819 34.89 -6.78 -22.26
N GLU A 820 35.99 -7.15 -22.94
CA GLU A 820 36.12 -7.04 -24.41
C GLU A 820 35.11 -7.93 -25.16
N LEU A 821 34.79 -9.13 -24.67
CA LEU A 821 33.79 -10.02 -25.26
C LEU A 821 32.37 -9.44 -25.15
N SER A 822 31.99 -8.93 -23.97
CA SER A 822 30.69 -8.26 -23.76
C SER A 822 30.56 -6.98 -24.61
N GLU A 823 31.64 -6.20 -24.76
CA GLU A 823 31.65 -5.00 -25.62
C GLU A 823 31.64 -5.34 -27.13
N SER A 824 32.11 -6.53 -27.53
CA SER A 824 32.11 -6.99 -28.94
C SER A 824 30.84 -7.74 -29.37
N LEU A 825 30.03 -8.21 -28.41
CA LEU A 825 28.78 -8.90 -28.65
C LEU A 825 27.65 -7.86 -28.87
N PRO A 826 26.74 -8.08 -29.84
CA PRO A 826 25.55 -7.23 -29.97
C PRO A 826 24.74 -7.20 -28.68
N ASP A 827 24.14 -6.05 -28.33
CA ASP A 827 23.26 -5.90 -27.15
C ASP A 827 22.11 -6.94 -27.20
N ILE A 828 22.29 -8.04 -26.46
CA ILE A 828 21.41 -9.21 -26.51
C ILE A 828 20.00 -8.82 -26.05
N PHE A 829 19.90 -7.96 -25.04
CA PHE A 829 18.61 -7.49 -24.51
C PHE A 829 17.86 -6.63 -25.54
N ALA A 830 18.56 -5.77 -26.30
CA ALA A 830 17.92 -5.03 -27.39
C ALA A 830 17.42 -5.96 -28.53
N GLN A 831 18.13 -7.05 -28.83
CA GLN A 831 17.66 -8.03 -29.82
C GLN A 831 16.46 -8.84 -29.33
N ILE A 832 16.46 -9.19 -28.04
CA ILE A 832 15.33 -9.87 -27.38
C ILE A 832 14.08 -9.00 -27.45
N GLU A 833 14.18 -7.70 -27.16
CA GLU A 833 13.05 -6.76 -27.25
C GLU A 833 12.45 -6.67 -28.66
N VAL A 834 13.29 -6.62 -29.69
CA VAL A 834 12.82 -6.61 -31.09
C VAL A 834 12.13 -7.92 -31.46
N SER A 835 12.61 -9.04 -30.91
CA SER A 835 12.07 -10.37 -31.19
C SER A 835 10.75 -10.60 -30.46
N GLU A 836 10.68 -10.25 -29.18
CA GLU A 836 9.46 -10.27 -28.37
C GLU A 836 8.37 -9.40 -29.00
N LYS A 837 8.68 -8.17 -29.41
CA LYS A 837 7.71 -7.30 -30.08
C LYS A 837 7.13 -7.93 -31.35
N LYS A 838 7.94 -8.66 -32.12
CA LYS A 838 7.49 -9.40 -33.32
C LYS A 838 6.64 -10.62 -32.96
N GLU A 839 7.02 -11.39 -31.94
CA GLU A 839 6.23 -12.54 -31.48
C GLU A 839 4.91 -12.12 -30.87
N ARG A 840 4.90 -11.08 -30.04
CA ARG A 840 3.71 -10.46 -29.46
C ARG A 840 2.72 -10.00 -30.53
N SER A 841 3.20 -9.33 -31.59
CA SER A 841 2.35 -8.93 -32.71
C SER A 841 1.69 -10.13 -33.40
N LYS A 842 2.37 -11.29 -33.44
CA LYS A 842 1.83 -12.53 -34.00
C LYS A 842 0.86 -13.24 -33.05
N SER A 843 1.15 -13.30 -31.75
CA SER A 843 0.29 -13.95 -30.76
C SER A 843 -1.00 -13.17 -30.54
N THR A 844 -0.91 -11.84 -30.45
CA THR A 844 -2.05 -10.90 -30.43
C THR A 844 -3.00 -11.20 -31.60
N LYS A 845 -2.47 -11.35 -32.82
CA LYS A 845 -3.28 -11.67 -34.01
C LYS A 845 -3.94 -13.05 -33.94
N ARG A 846 -3.25 -14.08 -33.44
CA ARG A 846 -3.83 -15.43 -33.28
C ARG A 846 -4.93 -15.48 -32.22
N ILE A 847 -4.75 -14.79 -31.10
CA ILE A 847 -5.75 -14.72 -30.03
C ILE A 847 -7.00 -13.98 -30.51
N ILE A 848 -6.84 -12.96 -31.36
CA ILE A 848 -7.95 -12.27 -32.04
C ILE A 848 -8.71 -13.21 -32.99
N GLU A 849 -8.02 -14.16 -33.64
CA GLU A 849 -8.62 -15.12 -34.57
C GLU A 849 -9.29 -16.33 -33.86
N GLU A 850 -8.89 -16.64 -32.62
CA GLU A 850 -9.36 -17.82 -31.86
C GLU A 850 -10.44 -17.51 -30.79
N SER A 851 -10.74 -16.24 -30.47
CA SER A 851 -11.74 -15.90 -29.45
C SER A 851 -13.19 -16.12 -29.94
N SER A 852 -13.86 -17.14 -29.43
CA SER A 852 -15.31 -17.35 -29.56
C SER A 852 -16.13 -16.39 -28.68
N GLU A 853 -17.35 -16.06 -29.13
CA GLU A 853 -18.21 -14.93 -28.71
C GLU A 853 -18.71 -14.89 -27.24
N GLU A 854 -18.22 -15.71 -26.31
CA GLU A 854 -18.82 -15.84 -24.96
C GLU A 854 -18.13 -15.08 -23.82
N ASP A 855 -16.99 -14.43 -24.04
CA ASP A 855 -16.26 -13.74 -22.96
C ASP A 855 -16.21 -12.21 -23.19
N GLY A 856 -16.90 -11.47 -22.34
CA GLY A 856 -17.00 -10.00 -22.41
C GLY A 856 -15.65 -9.28 -22.30
N ASP A 857 -14.64 -9.91 -21.69
CA ASP A 857 -13.27 -9.40 -21.62
C ASP A 857 -12.47 -9.65 -22.92
N SER A 858 -12.86 -10.62 -23.75
CA SER A 858 -12.19 -10.94 -25.03
C SER A 858 -12.49 -9.90 -26.12
N ARG A 859 -13.72 -9.35 -26.17
CA ARG A 859 -14.07 -8.22 -27.07
C ARG A 859 -13.24 -6.97 -26.79
N ALA A 860 -12.75 -6.83 -25.56
CA ALA A 860 -11.97 -5.68 -25.14
C ALA A 860 -10.60 -5.64 -25.85
N PHE A 861 -10.02 -6.76 -26.28
CA PHE A 861 -8.70 -6.77 -26.91
C PHE A 861 -8.67 -6.17 -28.33
N MET A 862 -9.82 -6.05 -29.00
CA MET A 862 -9.91 -5.66 -30.41
C MET A 862 -9.42 -4.24 -30.73
N ASP A 863 -9.41 -3.32 -29.75
CA ASP A 863 -9.01 -1.92 -29.94
C ASP A 863 -7.54 -1.59 -29.58
N TYR A 864 -6.75 -2.59 -29.14
CA TYR A 864 -5.31 -2.40 -28.90
C TYR A 864 -4.44 -2.70 -30.14
N GLY A 865 -5.09 -2.91 -31.30
CA GLY A 865 -4.42 -2.92 -32.59
C GLY A 865 -3.79 -1.55 -32.84
N ASP A 866 -2.45 -1.52 -32.74
CA ASP A 866 -1.56 -0.38 -32.97
C ASP A 866 -2.08 0.56 -34.08
N SER A 867 -2.85 1.57 -33.66
CA SER A 867 -3.35 2.63 -34.52
C SER A 867 -2.35 3.78 -34.61
N ASN A 868 -1.06 3.52 -34.40
CA ASN A 868 0.00 4.40 -34.89
C ASN A 868 0.34 4.07 -36.36
N LYS A 869 -0.66 4.25 -37.24
CA LYS A 869 -0.34 4.53 -38.64
C LYS A 869 0.24 5.93 -38.74
N GLY A 870 1.56 6.00 -38.69
CA GLY A 870 2.33 7.07 -39.32
C GLY A 870 2.44 8.37 -38.54
N ARG A 871 3.17 8.37 -37.42
CA ARG A 871 4.02 9.52 -37.07
C ARG A 871 5.42 9.01 -36.80
N LYS A 872 6.35 9.38 -37.69
CA LYS A 872 7.79 9.24 -37.46
C LYS A 872 8.09 9.92 -36.12
N GLY A 873 8.40 9.14 -35.10
CA GLY A 873 9.01 9.66 -33.88
C GLY A 873 10.24 10.46 -34.28
N GLY A 874 10.19 11.77 -34.07
CA GLY A 874 11.33 12.62 -34.27
C GLY A 874 12.44 12.14 -33.36
N PHE A 875 13.55 11.67 -33.94
CA PHE A 875 14.81 11.56 -33.24
C PHE A 875 15.14 12.96 -32.68
N VAL A 876 14.93 13.17 -31.38
CA VAL A 876 15.50 14.32 -30.68
C VAL A 876 16.99 14.02 -30.53
N LYS A 877 17.75 14.41 -31.55
CA LYS A 877 19.20 14.52 -31.48
C LYS A 877 19.53 15.62 -30.47
N GLY A 878 20.19 15.24 -29.38
CA GLY A 878 20.98 16.17 -28.57
C GLY A 878 20.38 16.54 -27.21
N ARG A 879 20.42 15.61 -26.26
CA ARG A 879 20.84 15.93 -24.89
C ARG A 879 21.87 14.88 -24.47
N LYS A 880 23.05 15.33 -24.05
CA LYS A 880 24.01 14.48 -23.34
C LYS A 880 23.34 14.10 -22.02
N PHE A 881 23.00 12.83 -21.90
CA PHE A 881 22.51 12.20 -20.68
C PHE A 881 23.48 12.51 -19.53
N LYS A 882 22.95 12.79 -18.34
CA LYS A 882 23.77 12.73 -17.11
C LYS A 882 24.30 11.30 -17.05
N GLU A 883 25.62 11.15 -17.10
CA GLU A 883 26.26 9.85 -16.84
C GLU A 883 25.74 9.34 -15.50
N VAL A 884 25.06 8.19 -15.53
CA VAL A 884 24.75 7.42 -14.34
C VAL A 884 26.09 6.96 -13.78
N HIS A 885 26.55 7.63 -12.72
CA HIS A 885 27.66 7.12 -11.93
C HIS A 885 27.16 5.88 -11.19
N MET A 886 27.55 4.71 -11.69
CA MET A 886 27.57 3.49 -10.90
C MET A 886 28.52 3.72 -9.73
N SER A 887 27.99 4.15 -8.58
CA SER A 887 28.75 4.13 -7.34
C SER A 887 28.99 2.67 -6.97
N ALA A 888 30.26 2.27 -6.86
CA ALA A 888 30.61 0.91 -6.51
C ALA A 888 30.14 0.61 -5.08
N THR A 889 29.58 -0.57 -4.87
CA THR A 889 29.26 -1.09 -3.54
C THR A 889 30.52 -1.16 -2.67
N ALA A 890 30.34 -0.90 -1.38
CA ALA A 890 31.30 -0.43 -0.37
C ALA A 890 32.48 -1.35 0.03
N LYS A 891 33.04 -2.15 -0.90
CA LYS A 891 34.31 -2.87 -0.66
C LYS A 891 35.48 -2.44 -1.53
N SER A 892 35.28 -1.65 -2.59
CA SER A 892 36.38 -1.09 -3.40
C SER A 892 36.64 0.40 -3.21
N ASP A 893 35.67 1.18 -2.71
CA ASP A 893 35.79 2.64 -2.59
C ASP A 893 36.41 3.13 -1.27
N SER A 894 36.62 2.22 -0.30
CA SER A 894 37.28 2.55 0.97
C SER A 894 38.75 2.96 0.80
N LEU A 895 39.39 2.63 -0.33
CA LEU A 895 40.79 2.99 -0.60
C LEU A 895 40.95 4.28 -1.41
N SER A 896 39.96 4.69 -2.20
CA SER A 896 40.04 5.88 -3.05
C SER A 896 39.59 7.15 -2.32
N ASN A 897 38.49 7.08 -1.56
CA ASN A 897 38.01 8.22 -0.78
C ASN A 897 38.86 8.48 0.48
N ALA A 898 39.46 7.44 1.07
CA ALA A 898 40.43 7.60 2.16
C ALA A 898 41.67 8.37 1.71
N ALA A 899 42.20 8.11 0.52
CA ALA A 899 43.38 8.83 0.00
C ALA A 899 43.09 10.33 -0.27
N SER A 900 41.86 10.68 -0.66
CA SER A 900 41.42 12.07 -0.84
C SER A 900 41.21 12.80 0.49
N TYR A 901 40.53 12.14 1.45
CA TYR A 901 40.32 12.68 2.80
C TYR A 901 41.62 12.81 3.60
N ILE A 902 42.52 11.84 3.51
CA ILE A 902 43.83 11.90 4.16
C ILE A 902 44.67 13.04 3.59
N ARG A 903 44.64 13.28 2.26
CA ARG A 903 45.32 14.42 1.64
C ARG A 903 44.72 15.76 2.07
N LEU A 904 43.40 15.87 2.11
CA LEU A 904 42.73 17.10 2.57
C LEU A 904 43.01 17.35 4.06
N PHE A 905 42.98 16.30 4.89
CA PHE A 905 43.32 16.34 6.31
C PHE A 905 44.79 16.73 6.53
N LEU A 906 45.72 16.20 5.73
CA LEU A 906 47.14 16.56 5.80
C LEU A 906 47.35 18.03 5.41
N ILE A 907 46.70 18.49 4.34
CA ILE A 907 46.79 19.89 3.88
C ILE A 907 46.23 20.84 4.94
N LEU A 908 45.08 20.52 5.55
CA LEU A 908 44.48 21.33 6.62
C LEU A 908 45.36 21.35 7.88
N ASN A 909 45.94 20.21 8.28
CA ASN A 909 46.83 20.16 9.43
C ASN A 909 48.15 20.90 9.17
N ILE A 910 48.72 20.78 7.98
CA ILE A 910 49.91 21.54 7.57
C ILE A 910 49.61 23.04 7.56
N ALA A 911 48.47 23.46 7.00
CA ALA A 911 48.05 24.87 7.00
C ALA A 911 47.83 25.39 8.42
N THR A 912 47.18 24.61 9.28
CA THR A 912 46.95 24.95 10.70
C THR A 912 48.28 25.04 11.47
N PHE A 913 49.22 24.13 11.22
CA PHE A 913 50.55 24.17 11.80
C PHE A 913 51.30 25.45 11.39
N PHE A 914 51.32 25.81 10.10
CA PHE A 914 51.97 27.04 9.65
C PHE A 914 51.29 28.31 10.20
N LEU A 915 49.98 28.28 10.40
CA LEU A 915 49.23 29.40 10.98
C LEU A 915 49.53 29.55 12.48
N LEU A 916 49.55 28.44 13.24
CA LEU A 916 49.99 28.41 14.64
C LEU A 916 51.46 28.80 14.77
N LEU A 917 52.31 28.40 13.81
CA LEU A 917 53.71 28.77 13.75
C LEU A 917 53.89 30.27 13.51
N ALA A 918 53.13 30.87 12.59
CA ALA A 918 53.14 32.31 12.36
C ALA A 918 52.69 33.09 13.61
N VAL A 919 51.67 32.60 14.32
CA VAL A 919 51.20 33.17 15.60
C VAL A 919 52.25 33.01 16.70
N LEU A 920 52.95 31.87 16.77
CA LEU A 920 54.03 31.64 17.73
C LEU A 920 55.24 32.53 17.43
N LEU A 921 55.66 32.63 16.16
CA LEU A 921 56.81 33.46 15.75
C LEU A 921 56.55 34.96 15.96
N THR A 922 55.31 35.43 15.73
CA THR A 922 54.93 36.81 16.02
C THR A 922 54.86 37.11 17.53
N ARG A 923 54.51 36.11 18.36
CA ARG A 923 54.55 36.23 19.83
C ARG A 923 55.96 36.04 20.43
N PHE A 924 56.83 35.24 19.81
CA PHE A 924 58.18 34.92 20.31
C PHE A 924 59.24 35.99 20.02
N GLN A 925 58.91 37.02 19.22
CA GLN A 925 59.81 38.16 18.98
C GLN A 925 60.04 39.04 20.22
N ARG A 926 59.25 38.88 21.29
CA ARG A 926 59.44 39.62 22.55
C ARG A 926 59.97 38.71 23.67
N GLY A 927 61.31 38.68 23.76
CA GLY A 927 61.99 38.66 25.07
C GLY A 927 62.46 37.33 25.65
N ARG A 928 63.21 36.49 24.90
CA ARG A 928 64.03 35.39 25.48
C ARG A 928 65.36 35.15 24.76
N SER A 929 66.32 34.55 25.47
CA SER A 929 67.74 34.40 25.10
C SER A 929 67.98 33.71 23.74
N LEU A 930 69.09 34.09 23.10
CA LEU A 930 69.50 33.63 21.76
C LEU A 930 69.64 32.10 21.66
N HIS A 931 69.97 31.43 22.77
CA HIS A 931 70.08 29.98 22.83
C HIS A 931 68.72 29.28 22.77
N THR A 932 67.69 29.86 23.41
CA THR A 932 66.31 29.37 23.39
C THR A 932 65.69 29.53 22.01
N GLN A 933 66.00 30.64 21.34
CA GLN A 933 65.59 30.85 19.94
C GLN A 933 66.21 29.81 19.01
N ARG A 934 67.52 29.53 19.13
CA ARG A 934 68.18 28.49 18.31
C ARG A 934 67.61 27.09 18.53
N CYS A 935 67.30 26.73 19.77
CA CYS A 935 66.70 25.43 20.08
C CYS A 935 65.27 25.34 19.52
N PHE A 936 64.48 26.42 19.65
CA PHE A 936 63.14 26.51 19.08
C PHE A 936 63.14 26.46 17.54
N TYR A 937 64.04 27.20 16.88
CA TYR A 937 64.20 27.12 15.43
C TYR A 937 64.69 25.74 14.98
N GLY A 938 65.53 25.07 15.78
CA GLY A 938 65.96 23.68 15.54
C GLY A 938 64.78 22.69 15.57
N ILE A 939 63.91 22.79 16.58
CA ILE A 939 62.71 21.95 16.68
C ILE A 939 61.75 22.22 15.51
N LEU A 940 61.55 23.48 15.15
CA LEU A 940 60.70 23.85 14.02
C LEU A 940 61.21 23.35 12.68
N LEU A 941 62.52 23.30 12.49
CA LEU A 941 63.14 22.80 11.27
C LEU A 941 62.98 21.28 11.18
N ILE A 942 63.08 20.57 12.32
CA ILE A 942 62.81 19.14 12.43
C ILE A 942 61.33 18.84 12.14
N ASP A 943 60.40 19.55 12.76
CA ASP A 943 58.96 19.35 12.55
C ASP A 943 58.55 19.67 11.10
N SER A 944 59.10 20.74 10.52
CA SER A 944 58.88 21.08 9.11
C SER A 944 59.44 20.01 8.17
N PHE A 945 60.59 19.43 8.50
CA PHE A 945 61.19 18.34 7.73
C PHE A 945 60.37 17.05 7.84
N ILE A 946 59.83 16.71 9.02
CA ILE A 946 58.94 15.57 9.23
C ILE A 946 57.65 15.73 8.41
N LEU A 947 57.05 16.92 8.42
CA LEU A 947 55.85 17.23 7.62
C LEU A 947 56.14 17.15 6.11
N LEU A 948 57.31 17.61 5.66
CA LEU A 948 57.72 17.50 4.26
C LEU A 948 57.93 16.04 3.83
N CYS A 949 58.51 15.22 4.70
CA CYS A 949 58.68 13.78 4.49
C CYS A 949 57.34 13.05 4.46
N LEU A 950 56.40 13.37 5.35
CA LEU A 950 55.03 12.83 5.36
C LEU A 950 54.27 13.21 4.07
N TYR A 951 54.36 14.46 3.64
CA TYR A 951 53.76 14.93 2.40
C TYR A 951 54.38 14.24 1.17
N SER A 952 55.72 14.11 1.12
CA SER A 952 56.43 13.45 0.02
C SER A 952 56.16 11.93 -0.02
N SER A 953 55.96 11.29 1.12
CA SER A 953 55.67 9.85 1.19
C SER A 953 54.25 9.54 0.70
N CYS A 954 53.26 10.36 1.07
CA CYS A 954 51.87 10.19 0.63
C CYS A 954 51.57 10.72 -0.79
N SER A 955 52.55 11.38 -1.44
CA SER A 955 52.50 11.82 -2.83
C SER A 955 52.82 10.70 -3.84
N ARG A 956 53.51 9.61 -3.44
CA ARG A 956 54.08 8.63 -4.39
C ARG A 956 53.50 7.21 -4.32
N ALA A 957 52.84 6.79 -3.25
CA ALA A 957 52.08 5.53 -3.15
C ALA A 957 51.10 5.59 -1.96
N GLN A 958 50.15 4.64 -1.89
CA GLN A 958 49.10 4.53 -0.86
C GLN A 958 49.57 4.96 0.53
N CYS A 959 48.89 5.99 1.04
CA CYS A 959 48.84 6.46 2.42
C CYS A 959 47.71 5.64 3.07
#